data_AF-A0AAE6Y390-F1
#
_entry.id   AF-A0AAE6Y390-F1
#
_cell.length_a   1.000
_cell.length_b   1.000
_cell.length_c   1.000
_cell.angle_alpha   90.00
_cell.angle_beta   90.00
_cell.angle_gamma   90.00
#
_symmetry.space_group_name_H-M   'P 1'
#
loop_
_entity.id
_entity.type
_entity.pdbx_description
1 polymer ?
#
loop_
_entity_poly.entity_id
_entity_poly.type
_entity_poly.pdbx_seq_one_letter_code
_entity_poly.pdbx_strand_id
1 'polypeptide(L)'
;MESDPALPDPALPGPARPDEGAAPGVLALAKVVARLRAEVVDLEGVASMTAVVERAKGVLMAQAGVPADTAYELLLTRAARHRRTLMEECWITLGRTGRAARSGHGSGQPPSPTAGPDTEAPEDGSGPSPFETVQYLPGTARPTPLSGLADALAGARTCGDIAHLLRTALSGEAGVDAVMIYTVTAAGTLELTGHAGIDAALAAQWSHIPPLAGVAALQAVAEGEPLWLEDPARDATRYLLIGDPPTRWPSRAWIPVPEERAAEAAVGFLRTRPGPFDTATRSLLRRSVRLCAGPLRGPLPGRPPRRPSRDGRDGAGSDPVRDDVDTVQRIFDALPGPAVLLLPLWTETGAVEDFRIEAAAPESVDVAGRRGKELVGRSILETYPTVAGSALWDAYLDTLATGTTYDSEPFAYEEVLAGVPRRSTYSVRVSRLGGRLVVSWIRHDTGEREARRLADMQRLGNLGWARWDLTTNTITWSEQVYAIFDRDPAQGPMTLEELPGHLVPDDLPRLGTAVRRLLGEGLAVDQHFRITVADGVRHLRIVAEAQTDADGNAVEVHGFFQDLTAQRDAEIALYESERAVLVQRGMLQAERALAARLQETLLPIPEQTLELAGLSVDVAYIPADSGVNVGGDWYSAIELPGGNALFVVGDVAGHSLAAVGTMAQLRFTAKGMAVTGSALPDVLSRLNTLLLHTAGDAYAANATMIMGCYRAEDRRLTWVRAGHLPPLLIRGDEATFLPQPEGILLGAARDPVFGQAVIDLLPGDHLLMYTDGLVENPGEDIGVGFDRLAETALRLLRTDGVEALAPALAALRPRHRDDICVLDIHVPDGSAASGVG
;
A
#
# COMPACT_ATOMS: atom_id res chain seq x y z
N MET A 1 52.86 56.45 25.39
CA MET A 1 53.92 55.52 25.80
C MET A 1 53.25 54.30 26.44
N GLU A 2 52.56 53.43 25.69
CA GLU A 2 52.85 52.80 24.37
C GLU A 2 53.85 51.64 24.41
N SER A 3 53.49 50.62 23.63
CA SER A 3 54.35 49.61 22.97
C SER A 3 54.98 48.49 23.82
N ASP A 4 54.35 47.32 23.73
CA ASP A 4 55.00 46.00 23.69
C ASP A 4 55.95 45.88 22.47
N PRO A 5 57.04 45.09 22.54
CA PRO A 5 56.99 43.80 21.81
C PRO A 5 57.79 42.61 22.42
N ALA A 6 57.10 41.48 22.54
CA ALA A 6 57.49 40.12 22.11
C ALA A 6 58.90 39.52 22.40
N LEU A 7 58.91 38.44 23.21
CA LEU A 7 59.52 37.09 23.03
C LEU A 7 60.95 36.91 22.44
N PRO A 8 61.77 36.02 23.04
CA PRO A 8 61.72 34.59 22.62
C PRO A 8 61.90 33.52 23.73
N ASP A 9 61.61 32.27 23.37
CA ASP A 9 61.77 30.99 24.11
C ASP A 9 62.96 30.20 23.49
N PRO A 10 63.81 29.43 24.21
CA PRO A 10 63.48 28.05 24.65
C PRO A 10 64.15 27.50 25.94
N ALA A 11 63.51 26.52 26.62
CA ALA A 11 64.15 25.28 27.13
C ALA A 11 63.20 24.29 27.85
N LEU A 12 63.35 22.98 27.55
CA LEU A 12 62.70 21.85 28.23
C LEU A 12 63.67 21.10 29.16
N PRO A 13 63.18 20.52 30.27
CA PRO A 13 63.73 19.29 30.85
C PRO A 13 62.71 18.12 30.82
N GLY A 14 63.22 16.88 30.68
CA GLY A 14 62.41 15.66 30.54
C GLY A 14 61.98 14.99 31.86
N PRO A 15 61.25 13.86 31.79
CA PRO A 15 60.53 13.29 32.92
C PRO A 15 61.40 12.46 33.89
N ALA A 16 61.06 12.53 35.17
CA ALA A 16 61.52 11.59 36.20
C ALA A 16 60.78 10.23 36.11
N ARG A 17 61.40 9.17 36.62
CA ARG A 17 60.77 7.85 36.79
C ARG A 17 59.96 7.79 38.10
N PRO A 18 58.92 6.94 38.18
CA PRO A 18 58.02 6.88 39.34
C PRO A 18 58.67 6.20 40.54
N ASP A 19 58.16 6.53 41.72
CA ASP A 19 58.54 5.95 43.02
C ASP A 19 57.30 5.41 43.76
N GLU A 20 57.55 4.50 44.70
CA GLU A 20 56.65 3.92 45.72
C GLU A 20 55.27 3.32 45.33
N GLY A 21 54.96 2.16 45.91
CA GLY A 21 53.71 1.41 45.64
C GLY A 21 52.56 1.78 46.58
N ALA A 22 51.37 2.02 46.03
CA ALA A 22 50.16 2.27 46.81
C ALA A 22 49.75 1.05 47.67
N ALA A 23 49.47 1.28 48.96
CA ALA A 23 49.22 0.21 49.93
C ALA A 23 47.93 -0.60 49.64
N PRO A 24 47.93 -1.93 49.89
CA PRO A 24 46.84 -2.83 49.49
C PRO A 24 45.47 -2.53 50.11
N GLY A 25 45.41 -1.78 51.22
CA GLY A 25 44.16 -1.38 51.86
C GLY A 25 43.28 -0.46 50.99
N VAL A 26 43.88 0.42 50.18
CA VAL A 26 43.13 1.34 49.30
C VAL A 26 42.45 0.57 48.16
N LEU A 27 43.15 -0.40 47.58
CA LEU A 27 42.61 -1.25 46.51
C LEU A 27 41.49 -2.17 47.02
N ALA A 28 41.60 -2.65 48.27
CA ALA A 28 40.54 -3.41 48.92
C ALA A 28 39.28 -2.56 49.16
N LEU A 29 39.44 -1.33 49.68
CA LEU A 29 38.32 -0.41 49.92
C LEU A 29 37.63 -0.01 48.60
N ALA A 30 38.40 0.28 47.55
CA ALA A 30 37.86 0.59 46.22
C ALA A 30 37.02 -0.57 45.64
N LYS A 31 37.46 -1.82 45.82
CA LYS A 31 36.69 -3.02 45.42
C LYS A 31 35.38 -3.18 46.20
N VAL A 32 35.38 -2.89 47.50
CA VAL A 32 34.14 -2.92 48.32
C VAL A 32 33.17 -1.82 47.90
N VAL A 33 33.64 -0.59 47.65
CA VAL A 33 32.79 0.52 47.18
C VAL A 33 32.24 0.27 45.78
N ALA A 34 33.04 -0.31 44.87
CA ALA A 34 32.57 -0.70 43.54
C ALA A 34 31.50 -1.81 43.60
N ARG A 35 31.70 -2.82 44.45
CA ARG A 35 30.72 -3.88 44.70
C ARG A 35 29.39 -3.32 45.25
N LEU A 36 29.45 -2.49 46.28
CA LEU A 36 28.24 -1.90 46.89
C LEU A 36 27.48 -1.00 45.91
N ARG A 37 28.18 -0.27 45.02
CA ARG A 37 27.53 0.51 43.95
C ARG A 37 26.86 -0.39 42.90
N ALA A 38 27.45 -1.53 42.55
CA ALA A 38 26.81 -2.50 41.66
C ALA A 38 25.56 -3.14 42.30
N GLU A 39 25.66 -3.55 43.57
CA GLU A 39 24.53 -4.12 44.34
C GLU A 39 23.37 -3.12 44.49
N VAL A 40 23.64 -1.81 44.60
CA VAL A 40 22.60 -0.76 44.61
C VAL A 40 21.92 -0.60 43.24
N VAL A 41 22.67 -0.57 42.14
CA VAL A 41 22.09 -0.42 40.79
C VAL A 41 21.20 -1.61 40.40
N ASP A 42 21.58 -2.84 40.79
CA ASP A 42 20.71 -4.02 40.63
C ASP A 42 19.41 -3.88 41.46
N LEU A 43 19.49 -3.39 42.70
CA LEU A 43 18.32 -3.18 43.57
C LEU A 43 17.37 -2.09 43.04
N GLU A 44 17.89 -1.00 42.47
CA GLU A 44 17.10 0.06 41.83
C GLU A 44 16.34 -0.47 40.59
N GLY A 45 16.98 -1.34 39.80
CA GLY A 45 16.33 -2.07 38.71
C GLY A 45 15.17 -2.95 39.19
N VAL A 46 15.39 -3.74 40.23
CA VAL A 46 14.36 -4.63 40.82
C VAL A 46 13.15 -3.85 41.38
N ALA A 47 13.38 -2.70 42.01
CA ALA A 47 12.31 -1.82 42.49
C ALA A 47 11.41 -1.32 41.34
N SER A 48 12.03 -0.81 40.25
CA SER A 48 11.32 -0.33 39.06
C SER A 48 10.49 -1.44 38.39
N MET A 49 11.07 -2.64 38.25
CA MET A 49 10.38 -3.79 37.65
C MET A 49 9.13 -4.23 38.46
N THR A 50 9.19 -4.13 39.80
CA THR A 50 8.10 -4.56 40.68
C THR A 50 6.84 -3.69 40.49
N ALA A 51 6.99 -2.37 40.36
CA ALA A 51 5.87 -1.45 40.18
C ALA A 51 5.13 -1.65 38.83
N VAL A 52 5.85 -2.02 37.76
CA VAL A 52 5.24 -2.31 36.45
C VAL A 52 4.41 -3.59 36.49
N VAL A 53 4.88 -4.61 37.21
CA VAL A 53 4.15 -5.87 37.42
C VAL A 53 2.86 -5.64 38.21
N GLU A 54 2.90 -4.88 39.31
CA GLU A 54 1.70 -4.63 40.11
C GLU A 54 0.63 -3.80 39.38
N ARG A 55 1.02 -2.81 38.55
CA ARG A 55 0.04 -2.12 37.68
C ARG A 55 -0.54 -3.03 36.61
N ALA A 56 0.26 -3.88 35.99
CA ALA A 56 -0.24 -4.84 35.00
C ALA A 56 -1.20 -5.87 35.61
N LYS A 57 -0.94 -6.31 36.86
CA LYS A 57 -1.89 -7.10 37.66
C LYS A 57 -3.18 -6.31 37.88
N GLY A 58 -3.10 -5.07 38.39
CA GLY A 58 -4.26 -4.21 38.64
C GLY A 58 -5.15 -3.98 37.42
N VAL A 59 -4.56 -3.76 36.24
CA VAL A 59 -5.31 -3.64 34.97
C VAL A 59 -6.03 -4.94 34.60
N LEU A 60 -5.44 -6.12 34.85
CA LEU A 60 -6.10 -7.40 34.60
C LEU A 60 -7.17 -7.73 35.66
N MET A 61 -6.96 -7.36 36.92
CA MET A 61 -7.98 -7.45 37.97
C MET A 61 -9.22 -6.63 37.56
N ALA A 62 -9.02 -5.40 37.06
CA ALA A 62 -10.11 -4.54 36.57
C ALA A 62 -10.76 -5.03 35.25
N GLN A 63 -9.98 -5.55 34.30
CA GLN A 63 -10.50 -5.99 32.99
C GLN A 63 -11.13 -7.39 33.00
N ALA A 64 -10.72 -8.28 33.90
CA ALA A 64 -11.16 -9.68 33.93
C ALA A 64 -11.82 -10.11 35.25
N GLY A 65 -11.90 -9.24 36.26
CA GLY A 65 -12.57 -9.54 37.54
C GLY A 65 -11.84 -10.57 38.42
N VAL A 66 -10.55 -10.79 38.18
CA VAL A 66 -9.72 -11.78 38.87
C VAL A 66 -8.97 -11.20 40.08
N PRO A 67 -8.63 -12.00 41.11
CA PRO A 67 -7.77 -11.54 42.21
C PRO A 67 -6.30 -11.37 41.76
N ALA A 68 -5.50 -10.68 42.59
CA ALA A 68 -4.15 -10.25 42.23
C ALA A 68 -3.20 -11.40 41.85
N ASP A 69 -3.28 -12.54 42.54
CA ASP A 69 -2.41 -13.69 42.28
C ASP A 69 -2.75 -14.36 40.94
N THR A 70 -4.05 -14.51 40.65
CA THR A 70 -4.53 -14.99 39.34
C THR A 70 -4.22 -14.01 38.20
N ALA A 71 -4.22 -12.69 38.46
CA ALA A 71 -3.76 -11.70 37.50
C ALA A 71 -2.25 -11.84 37.20
N TYR A 72 -1.44 -12.20 38.19
CA TYR A 72 -0.01 -12.46 38.02
C TYR A 72 0.25 -13.75 37.23
N GLU A 73 -0.44 -14.85 37.57
CA GLU A 73 -0.38 -16.08 36.79
C GLU A 73 -0.87 -15.88 35.35
N LEU A 74 -1.85 -15.01 35.11
CA LEU A 74 -2.28 -14.64 33.76
C LEU A 74 -1.20 -13.91 32.96
N LEU A 75 -0.42 -13.03 33.58
CA LEU A 75 0.73 -12.36 32.94
C LEU A 75 1.82 -13.39 32.60
N LEU A 76 2.21 -14.23 33.55
CA LEU A 76 3.19 -15.31 33.34
C LEU A 76 2.75 -16.29 32.25
N THR A 77 1.48 -16.70 32.27
CA THR A 77 0.91 -17.64 31.28
C THR A 77 0.84 -17.03 29.89
N ARG A 78 0.47 -15.75 29.76
CA ARG A 78 0.49 -15.03 28.47
C ARG A 78 1.91 -14.82 27.96
N ALA A 79 2.84 -14.42 28.83
CA ALA A 79 4.25 -14.27 28.48
C ALA A 79 4.82 -15.59 27.93
N ALA A 80 4.66 -16.70 28.67
CA ALA A 80 5.09 -18.03 28.24
C ALA A 80 4.42 -18.45 26.92
N ARG A 81 3.10 -18.29 26.79
CA ARG A 81 2.34 -18.63 25.57
C ARG A 81 2.80 -17.84 24.34
N HIS A 82 3.24 -16.60 24.52
CA HIS A 82 3.73 -15.74 23.44
C HIS A 82 5.27 -15.73 23.30
N ARG A 83 5.99 -16.56 24.07
CA ARG A 83 7.47 -16.59 24.17
C ARG A 83 8.09 -15.22 24.48
N ARG A 84 7.39 -14.44 25.31
CA ARG A 84 7.79 -13.12 25.80
C ARG A 84 8.38 -13.20 27.19
N THR A 85 9.11 -12.17 27.59
CA THR A 85 9.40 -11.94 29.02
C THR A 85 8.13 -11.50 29.75
N LEU A 86 8.09 -11.66 31.08
CA LEU A 86 7.01 -11.13 31.92
C LEU A 86 6.83 -9.61 31.69
N MET A 87 7.94 -8.88 31.60
CA MET A 87 7.97 -7.44 31.43
C MET A 87 7.36 -7.00 30.09
N GLU A 88 7.70 -7.69 28.99
CA GLU A 88 7.11 -7.45 27.66
C GLU A 88 5.57 -7.57 27.68
N GLU A 89 5.00 -8.57 28.37
CA GLU A 89 3.54 -8.75 28.45
C GLU A 89 2.86 -7.78 29.44
N CYS A 90 3.56 -7.34 30.49
CA CYS A 90 3.09 -6.24 31.36
C CYS A 90 2.93 -4.93 30.56
N TRP A 91 3.93 -4.54 29.77
CA TRP A 91 3.86 -3.35 28.91
C TRP A 91 2.73 -3.43 27.88
N ILE A 92 2.58 -4.59 27.23
CA ILE A 92 1.49 -4.84 26.28
C ILE A 92 0.10 -4.75 26.95
N THR A 93 0.00 -5.17 28.22
CA THR A 93 -1.24 -5.08 29.00
C THR A 93 -1.60 -3.63 29.35
N LEU A 94 -0.62 -2.83 29.78
CA LEU A 94 -0.79 -1.41 30.11
C LEU A 94 -1.15 -0.57 28.87
N GLY A 95 -0.46 -0.79 27.74
CA GLY A 95 -0.69 -0.07 26.48
C GLY A 95 -2.07 -0.30 25.84
N ARG A 96 -2.79 -1.37 26.20
CA ARG A 96 -4.14 -1.68 25.67
C ARG A 96 -5.28 -0.88 26.31
N THR A 97 -5.03 -0.18 27.41
CA THR A 97 -6.04 0.55 28.20
C THR A 97 -6.85 1.56 27.37
N GLY A 98 -6.23 2.25 26.42
CA GLY A 98 -6.90 3.24 25.55
C GLY A 98 -7.96 2.68 24.60
N ARG A 99 -8.08 1.35 24.43
CA ARG A 99 -8.96 0.73 23.43
C ARG A 99 -10.27 0.15 23.99
N ALA A 100 -10.43 0.10 25.33
CA ALA A 100 -11.59 -0.54 25.98
C ALA A 100 -12.82 0.38 26.16
N ALA A 101 -12.64 1.70 26.14
CA ALA A 101 -13.69 2.70 26.42
C ALA A 101 -14.74 2.90 25.29
N ARG A 102 -14.91 1.92 24.39
CA ARG A 102 -15.89 1.94 23.28
C ARG A 102 -16.63 0.59 23.13
N SER A 103 -17.12 0.05 24.25
CA SER A 103 -18.00 -1.13 24.26
C SER A 103 -19.07 -1.07 25.37
N GLY A 104 -19.86 0.00 25.39
CA GLY A 104 -20.97 0.16 26.32
C GLY A 104 -21.77 1.43 26.05
N HIS A 105 -23.10 1.32 26.11
CA HIS A 105 -24.10 2.30 25.62
C HIS A 105 -24.08 2.46 24.09
N GLY A 106 -25.22 2.58 23.40
CA GLY A 106 -26.60 2.68 23.89
C GLY A 106 -27.33 3.76 23.09
N SER A 107 -28.51 3.46 22.56
CA SER A 107 -29.22 4.34 21.62
C SER A 107 -29.54 5.71 22.24
N GLY A 108 -28.90 6.77 21.74
CA GLY A 108 -29.13 8.16 22.11
C GLY A 108 -28.99 9.08 20.89
N GLN A 109 -30.04 9.81 20.57
CA GLN A 109 -30.14 10.66 19.39
C GLN A 109 -29.55 12.06 19.66
N PRO A 110 -28.65 12.60 18.80
CA PRO A 110 -28.10 13.93 19.00
C PRO A 110 -29.12 15.04 18.64
N PRO A 111 -29.28 16.10 19.45
CA PRO A 111 -30.14 17.23 19.14
C PRO A 111 -29.45 18.27 18.24
N SER A 112 -30.21 18.91 17.36
CA SER A 112 -29.75 20.03 16.53
C SER A 112 -29.69 21.35 17.32
N PRO A 113 -28.69 22.22 17.10
CA PRO A 113 -28.68 23.58 17.64
C PRO A 113 -29.53 24.53 16.79
N THR A 114 -30.35 25.36 17.45
CA THR A 114 -31.12 26.46 16.84
C THR A 114 -30.47 27.83 17.12
N ALA A 115 -30.77 28.82 16.27
CA ALA A 115 -30.09 30.12 16.24
C ALA A 115 -30.55 31.15 17.29
N GLY A 116 -29.74 32.20 17.48
CA GLY A 116 -30.03 33.45 18.19
C GLY A 116 -29.06 34.56 17.74
N PRO A 117 -29.42 35.86 17.81
CA PRO A 117 -29.01 36.81 16.75
C PRO A 117 -28.18 38.04 17.15
N ASP A 118 -27.52 38.60 16.12
CA ASP A 118 -27.28 40.01 15.75
C ASP A 118 -26.97 41.11 16.79
N THR A 119 -25.92 41.90 16.50
CA THR A 119 -25.81 43.33 16.83
C THR A 119 -24.94 44.03 15.78
N GLU A 120 -25.15 45.33 15.55
CA GLU A 120 -24.81 46.05 14.30
C GLU A 120 -23.40 46.70 14.25
N ALA A 121 -22.97 47.09 13.03
CA ALA A 121 -21.82 47.98 12.76
C ALA A 121 -22.29 49.45 12.57
N PRO A 122 -21.42 50.45 12.26
CA PRO A 122 -20.95 50.64 10.86
C PRO A 122 -19.57 51.32 10.64
N GLU A 123 -19.04 51.15 9.41
CA GLU A 123 -18.32 52.11 8.51
C GLU A 123 -17.11 52.96 9.01
N ASP A 124 -16.17 53.43 8.16
CA ASP A 124 -16.17 53.65 6.70
C ASP A 124 -14.81 53.28 6.02
N GLY A 125 -14.75 53.16 4.68
CA GLY A 125 -13.64 52.61 3.88
C GLY A 125 -12.51 53.59 3.49
N SER A 126 -11.54 53.27 2.61
CA SER A 126 -11.24 52.09 1.76
C SER A 126 -9.69 52.00 1.56
N GLY A 127 -9.00 51.25 0.67
CA GLY A 127 -9.26 50.57 -0.62
C GLY A 127 -8.28 51.08 -1.72
N PRO A 128 -7.97 50.38 -2.84
CA PRO A 128 -8.31 49.00 -3.27
C PRO A 128 -7.09 48.12 -3.73
N SER A 129 -7.29 46.81 -3.94
CA SER A 129 -6.57 46.00 -4.96
C SER A 129 -7.29 44.65 -5.21
N PRO A 130 -7.32 44.08 -6.43
CA PRO A 130 -8.08 42.85 -6.75
C PRO A 130 -7.23 41.57 -6.72
N PHE A 131 -7.87 40.44 -7.06
CA PHE A 131 -7.24 39.12 -7.28
C PHE A 131 -6.14 39.14 -8.36
N GLU A 132 -5.06 38.39 -8.15
CA GLU A 132 -4.67 37.32 -9.09
C GLU A 132 -3.74 36.27 -8.42
N THR A 133 -3.56 35.11 -9.07
CA THR A 133 -2.97 33.89 -8.48
C THR A 133 -1.60 33.56 -9.09
N VAL A 134 -0.62 33.12 -8.29
CA VAL A 134 0.37 32.09 -8.71
C VAL A 134 1.09 31.42 -7.52
N GLN A 135 1.45 30.16 -7.73
CA GLN A 135 2.13 29.14 -6.90
C GLN A 135 3.36 29.64 -6.08
N TYR A 136 3.71 29.07 -4.91
CA TYR A 136 4.30 27.71 -4.78
C TYR A 136 4.16 27.02 -3.39
N LEU A 137 4.50 25.71 -3.38
CA LEU A 137 4.51 24.67 -2.32
C LEU A 137 5.41 24.95 -1.06
N PRO A 138 5.40 24.10 0.00
CA PRO A 138 4.67 22.83 0.23
C PRO A 138 3.88 22.71 1.56
N GLY A 139 3.06 21.65 1.67
CA GLY A 139 2.46 21.16 2.93
C GLY A 139 3.00 19.79 3.37
N THR A 140 2.73 19.39 4.61
CA THR A 140 3.19 18.13 5.22
C THR A 140 2.47 16.89 4.66
N ALA A 141 3.13 15.73 4.73
CA ALA A 141 2.77 14.56 3.91
C ALA A 141 2.23 13.37 4.71
N ARG A 142 1.29 12.64 4.08
CA ARG A 142 0.97 11.24 4.44
C ARG A 142 2.23 10.37 4.32
N PRO A 143 2.32 9.23 5.04
CA PRO A 143 3.43 8.29 4.88
C PRO A 143 3.50 7.79 3.42
N THR A 144 4.44 8.33 2.65
CA THR A 144 4.55 8.06 1.21
C THR A 144 4.87 6.57 0.97
N PRO A 145 4.43 5.97 -0.16
CA PRO A 145 4.69 4.55 -0.44
C PRO A 145 6.18 4.17 -0.46
N LEU A 146 7.09 5.15 -0.55
CA LEU A 146 8.54 4.96 -0.44
C LEU A 146 9.02 4.48 0.95
N SER A 147 8.36 4.84 2.06
CA SER A 147 8.80 4.39 3.40
C SER A 147 8.43 2.92 3.63
N GLY A 148 7.17 2.55 3.37
CA GLY A 148 6.73 1.15 3.41
C GLY A 148 7.48 0.24 2.41
N LEU A 149 7.90 0.79 1.26
CA LEU A 149 8.80 0.09 0.34
C LEU A 149 10.19 -0.14 0.97
N ALA A 150 10.77 0.86 1.64
CA ALA A 150 12.10 0.75 2.24
C ALA A 150 12.15 -0.32 3.34
N ASP A 151 11.18 -0.35 4.24
CA ASP A 151 11.08 -1.37 5.30
C ASP A 151 10.88 -2.78 4.72
N ALA A 152 10.02 -2.92 3.70
CA ALA A 152 9.76 -4.20 3.07
C ALA A 152 10.95 -4.74 2.26
N LEU A 153 11.74 -3.85 1.63
CA LEU A 153 12.94 -4.21 0.89
C LEU A 153 14.03 -4.86 1.78
N ALA A 154 14.07 -4.54 3.07
CA ALA A 154 14.98 -5.20 4.02
C ALA A 154 14.67 -6.70 4.23
N GLY A 155 13.45 -7.15 3.89
CA GLY A 155 13.05 -8.56 3.93
C GLY A 155 13.20 -9.33 2.60
N ALA A 156 13.47 -8.64 1.49
CA ALA A 156 13.52 -9.23 0.15
C ALA A 156 14.74 -10.15 -0.03
N ARG A 157 14.55 -11.30 -0.69
CA ARG A 157 15.60 -12.33 -0.87
C ARG A 157 15.91 -12.66 -2.33
N THR A 158 15.13 -12.13 -3.26
CA THR A 158 15.24 -12.33 -4.72
C THR A 158 14.78 -11.07 -5.46
N CYS A 159 15.20 -10.92 -6.72
CA CYS A 159 14.64 -9.89 -7.61
C CYS A 159 13.12 -10.08 -7.86
N GLY A 160 12.59 -11.30 -7.72
CA GLY A 160 11.16 -11.57 -7.75
C GLY A 160 10.40 -10.91 -6.60
N ASP A 161 10.93 -11.00 -5.37
CA ASP A 161 10.37 -10.30 -4.20
C ASP A 161 10.39 -8.78 -4.42
N ILE A 162 11.51 -8.23 -4.91
CA ILE A 162 11.67 -6.80 -5.20
C ILE A 162 10.64 -6.34 -6.25
N ALA A 163 10.45 -7.11 -7.33
CA ALA A 163 9.44 -6.81 -8.35
C ALA A 163 8.01 -6.85 -7.78
N HIS A 164 7.72 -7.79 -6.89
CA HIS A 164 6.40 -7.91 -6.24
C HIS A 164 6.14 -6.77 -5.25
N LEU A 165 7.14 -6.36 -4.47
CA LEU A 165 7.06 -5.23 -3.55
C LEU A 165 6.89 -3.90 -4.30
N LEU A 166 7.70 -3.67 -5.35
CA LEU A 166 7.56 -2.51 -6.23
C LEU A 166 6.14 -2.42 -6.81
N ARG A 167 5.63 -3.51 -7.40
CA ARG A 167 4.28 -3.53 -7.97
C ARG A 167 3.21 -3.22 -6.92
N THR A 168 3.29 -3.82 -5.73
CA THR A 168 2.30 -3.63 -4.66
C THR A 168 2.35 -2.23 -4.05
N ALA A 169 3.52 -1.59 -3.94
CA ALA A 169 3.64 -0.20 -3.48
C ALA A 169 3.20 0.83 -4.55
N LEU A 170 3.29 0.49 -5.83
CA LEU A 170 3.10 1.42 -6.94
C LEU A 170 1.80 1.21 -7.74
N SER A 171 1.01 0.16 -7.46
CA SER A 171 -0.30 -0.07 -8.09
C SER A 171 -1.37 0.96 -7.68
N GLY A 172 -1.15 1.68 -6.57
CA GLY A 172 -1.98 2.81 -6.15
C GLY A 172 -1.60 4.09 -6.89
N GLU A 173 -0.78 4.95 -6.26
CA GLU A 173 -0.45 6.30 -6.76
C GLU A 173 0.09 6.34 -8.20
N ALA A 174 1.04 5.45 -8.52
CA ALA A 174 1.62 5.38 -9.87
C ALA A 174 0.78 4.53 -10.84
N GLY A 175 -0.23 3.80 -10.36
CA GLY A 175 -1.07 2.88 -11.13
C GLY A 175 -0.27 1.88 -11.96
N VAL A 176 0.80 1.30 -11.38
CA VAL A 176 1.65 0.28 -12.00
C VAL A 176 1.00 -1.09 -11.90
N ASP A 177 0.71 -1.69 -13.05
CA ASP A 177 0.04 -3.00 -13.12
C ASP A 177 1.06 -4.16 -13.13
N ALA A 178 2.21 -3.96 -13.76
CA ALA A 178 3.30 -4.94 -13.83
C ALA A 178 4.70 -4.32 -13.77
N VAL A 179 5.66 -5.10 -13.28
CA VAL A 179 7.08 -4.74 -13.08
C VAL A 179 7.97 -5.83 -13.65
N MET A 180 9.08 -5.43 -14.29
CA MET A 180 10.14 -6.32 -14.79
C MET A 180 11.51 -5.79 -14.35
N ILE A 181 12.46 -6.66 -14.01
CA ILE A 181 13.81 -6.29 -13.57
C ILE A 181 14.82 -7.08 -14.42
N TYR A 182 15.58 -6.37 -15.24
CA TYR A 182 16.65 -6.94 -16.06
C TYR A 182 18.03 -6.62 -15.49
N THR A 183 18.95 -7.56 -15.64
CA THR A 183 20.40 -7.35 -15.45
C THR A 183 21.15 -7.57 -16.76
N VAL A 184 22.17 -6.77 -17.03
CA VAL A 184 23.05 -6.89 -18.19
C VAL A 184 24.17 -7.86 -17.85
N THR A 185 24.28 -8.92 -18.64
CA THR A 185 25.41 -9.84 -18.55
C THR A 185 26.70 -9.21 -19.07
N ALA A 186 27.86 -9.77 -18.70
CA ALA A 186 29.16 -9.41 -19.30
C ALA A 186 29.26 -9.65 -20.83
N ALA A 187 28.22 -10.17 -21.48
CA ALA A 187 28.07 -10.31 -22.92
C ALA A 187 27.05 -9.31 -23.53
N GLY A 188 26.59 -8.30 -22.77
CA GLY A 188 25.62 -7.29 -23.21
C GLY A 188 24.17 -7.79 -23.35
N THR A 189 23.90 -9.06 -23.05
CA THR A 189 22.55 -9.65 -23.08
C THR A 189 21.80 -9.28 -21.79
N LEU A 190 20.54 -8.85 -21.90
CA LEU A 190 19.64 -8.64 -20.76
C LEU A 190 19.04 -9.98 -20.32
N GLU A 191 19.22 -10.33 -19.04
CA GLU A 191 18.56 -11.46 -18.38
C GLU A 191 17.47 -10.93 -17.44
N LEU A 192 16.25 -11.47 -17.53
CA LEU A 192 15.12 -11.13 -16.66
C LEU A 192 15.28 -11.83 -15.30
N THR A 193 15.69 -11.08 -14.27
CA THR A 193 15.95 -11.65 -12.94
C THR A 193 14.75 -11.61 -12.01
N GLY A 194 13.77 -10.74 -12.26
CA GLY A 194 12.54 -10.64 -11.48
C GLY A 194 11.39 -10.03 -12.27
N HIS A 195 10.16 -10.46 -12.00
CA HIS A 195 8.96 -9.88 -12.59
C HIS A 195 7.74 -10.05 -11.66
N ALA A 196 6.74 -9.19 -11.83
CA ALA A 196 5.44 -9.30 -11.17
C ALA A 196 4.34 -8.67 -12.05
N GLY A 197 3.13 -9.23 -12.06
CA GLY A 197 2.00 -8.72 -12.86
C GLY A 197 1.97 -9.15 -14.34
N ILE A 198 3.07 -9.74 -14.84
CA ILE A 198 3.06 -10.52 -16.09
C ILE A 198 2.94 -12.03 -15.79
N ASP A 199 2.35 -12.76 -16.73
CA ASP A 199 2.26 -14.22 -16.71
C ASP A 199 3.60 -14.91 -17.08
N ALA A 200 3.68 -16.21 -16.81
CA ALA A 200 4.90 -17.00 -16.99
C ALA A 200 5.28 -17.23 -18.46
N ALA A 201 4.31 -17.18 -19.39
CA ALA A 201 4.58 -17.34 -20.82
C ALA A 201 5.27 -16.09 -21.36
N LEU A 202 4.73 -14.91 -21.04
CA LEU A 202 5.35 -13.62 -21.38
C LEU A 202 6.71 -13.46 -20.68
N ALA A 203 6.84 -13.85 -19.40
CA ALA A 203 8.12 -13.82 -18.70
C ALA A 203 9.18 -14.73 -19.35
N ALA A 204 8.80 -15.92 -19.80
CA ALA A 204 9.70 -16.84 -20.52
C ALA A 204 10.11 -16.28 -21.90
N GLN A 205 9.14 -15.75 -22.67
CA GLN A 205 9.36 -15.16 -24.01
C GLN A 205 10.39 -14.03 -23.98
N TRP A 206 10.34 -13.18 -22.94
CA TRP A 206 11.25 -12.03 -22.78
C TRP A 206 12.38 -12.28 -21.76
N SER A 207 12.64 -13.54 -21.40
CA SER A 207 13.61 -13.89 -20.34
C SER A 207 15.07 -13.55 -20.68
N HIS A 208 15.44 -13.61 -21.96
CA HIS A 208 16.80 -13.39 -22.44
C HIS A 208 16.76 -12.55 -23.72
N ILE A 209 17.20 -11.29 -23.66
CA ILE A 209 17.20 -10.37 -24.81
C ILE A 209 18.64 -10.05 -25.23
N PRO A 210 19.11 -10.49 -26.41
CA PRO A 210 20.46 -10.20 -26.89
C PRO A 210 20.68 -8.69 -27.14
N PRO A 211 21.94 -8.22 -27.26
CA PRO A 211 22.28 -6.81 -27.46
C PRO A 211 21.85 -6.28 -28.84
N LEU A 212 20.56 -6.02 -29.00
CA LEU A 212 19.91 -5.51 -30.21
C LEU A 212 19.58 -4.02 -30.08
N ALA A 213 19.80 -3.27 -31.16
CA ALA A 213 19.29 -1.91 -31.28
C ALA A 213 17.76 -1.90 -31.24
N GLY A 214 17.17 -0.84 -30.69
CA GLY A 214 15.71 -0.73 -30.53
C GLY A 214 15.13 -1.43 -29.29
N VAL A 215 15.93 -2.09 -28.45
CA VAL A 215 15.45 -2.56 -27.14
C VAL A 215 15.50 -1.40 -26.14
N ALA A 216 14.34 -0.85 -25.78
CA ALA A 216 14.26 0.34 -24.91
C ALA A 216 14.90 0.13 -23.52
N ALA A 217 14.77 -1.06 -22.93
CA ALA A 217 15.45 -1.41 -21.69
C ALA A 217 16.98 -1.31 -21.81
N LEU A 218 17.55 -1.73 -22.96
CA LEU A 218 18.99 -1.72 -23.22
C LEU A 218 19.50 -0.30 -23.51
N GLN A 219 18.72 0.52 -24.24
CA GLN A 219 19.06 1.93 -24.45
C GLN A 219 19.05 2.70 -23.11
N ALA A 220 18.04 2.50 -22.25
CA ALA A 220 17.96 3.15 -20.94
C ALA A 220 19.15 2.80 -20.02
N VAL A 221 19.65 1.56 -20.07
CA VAL A 221 20.90 1.18 -19.40
C VAL A 221 22.10 1.89 -20.03
N ALA A 222 22.27 1.80 -21.34
CA ALA A 222 23.45 2.31 -22.04
C ALA A 222 23.60 3.85 -21.98
N GLU A 223 22.48 4.58 -21.95
CA GLU A 223 22.44 6.04 -21.83
C GLU A 223 22.42 6.52 -20.37
N GLY A 224 22.11 5.64 -19.40
CA GLY A 224 22.01 5.98 -17.98
C GLY A 224 20.77 6.81 -17.59
N GLU A 225 19.90 7.16 -18.55
CA GLU A 225 18.68 7.95 -18.32
C GLU A 225 17.39 7.14 -18.55
N PRO A 226 16.35 7.33 -17.71
CA PRO A 226 15.02 6.77 -17.92
C PRO A 226 14.34 7.11 -19.25
N LEU A 227 13.93 6.06 -19.97
CA LEU A 227 13.07 6.16 -21.15
C LEU A 227 11.60 5.97 -20.79
N TRP A 228 10.75 6.80 -21.38
CA TRP A 228 9.30 6.82 -21.19
C TRP A 228 8.65 6.54 -22.55
N LEU A 229 7.89 5.47 -22.64
CA LEU A 229 7.16 5.06 -23.84
C LEU A 229 5.67 5.25 -23.55
N GLU A 230 5.10 6.32 -24.09
CA GLU A 230 3.78 6.85 -23.72
C GLU A 230 2.81 6.89 -24.91
N ASP A 231 3.27 6.48 -26.10
CA ASP A 231 2.51 6.41 -27.36
C ASP A 231 2.89 5.12 -28.11
N PRO A 232 2.13 4.02 -27.98
CA PRO A 232 2.46 2.75 -28.62
C PRO A 232 2.60 2.81 -30.14
N ALA A 233 1.88 3.70 -30.82
CA ALA A 233 1.92 3.80 -32.27
C ALA A 233 3.23 4.45 -32.73
N ARG A 234 3.66 5.52 -32.05
CA ARG A 234 4.95 6.16 -32.29
C ARG A 234 6.12 5.31 -31.79
N ASP A 235 6.04 4.77 -30.58
CA ASP A 235 7.13 4.04 -29.95
C ASP A 235 7.45 2.73 -30.69
N ALA A 236 6.45 2.06 -31.28
CA ALA A 236 6.66 0.89 -32.14
C ALA A 236 7.52 1.16 -33.38
N THR A 237 7.64 2.41 -33.83
CA THR A 237 8.50 2.78 -34.99
C THR A 237 9.99 2.79 -34.64
N ARG A 238 10.34 2.90 -33.35
CA ARG A 238 11.71 3.03 -32.84
C ARG A 238 12.12 1.89 -31.90
N TYR A 239 11.17 1.27 -31.22
CA TYR A 239 11.43 0.32 -30.15
C TYR A 239 10.66 -1.00 -30.31
N LEU A 240 11.34 -2.10 -30.00
CA LEU A 240 10.71 -3.40 -29.80
C LEU A 240 9.89 -3.36 -28.49
N LEU A 241 8.57 -3.33 -28.63
CA LEU A 241 7.66 -3.14 -27.50
C LEU A 241 7.39 -4.46 -26.77
N ILE A 242 7.84 -4.54 -25.51
CA ILE A 242 7.66 -5.72 -24.65
C ILE A 242 6.17 -5.86 -24.26
N GLY A 243 5.63 -7.06 -24.45
CA GLY A 243 4.24 -7.42 -24.21
C GLY A 243 3.67 -8.32 -25.31
N ASP A 244 2.66 -9.13 -24.98
CA ASP A 244 1.90 -9.91 -25.95
C ASP A 244 0.39 -9.85 -25.62
N PRO A 245 -0.45 -9.22 -26.47
CA PRO A 245 -0.05 -8.26 -27.50
C PRO A 245 0.59 -7.00 -26.85
N PRO A 246 1.54 -6.30 -27.50
CA PRO A 246 2.19 -5.12 -26.90
C PRO A 246 1.21 -4.00 -26.52
N THR A 247 0.05 -3.92 -27.17
CA THR A 247 -1.04 -2.96 -26.90
C THR A 247 -1.69 -3.13 -25.53
N ARG A 248 -1.50 -4.27 -24.85
CA ARG A 248 -1.92 -4.52 -23.45
C ARG A 248 -1.27 -3.54 -22.46
N TRP A 249 -0.11 -2.97 -22.82
CA TRP A 249 0.67 -2.07 -21.97
C TRP A 249 0.90 -0.72 -22.68
N PRO A 250 -0.12 0.13 -22.83
CA PRO A 250 -0.01 1.37 -23.61
C PRO A 250 1.03 2.36 -23.06
N SER A 251 1.28 2.38 -21.75
CA SER A 251 2.30 3.25 -21.14
C SER A 251 3.35 2.42 -20.40
N ARG A 252 4.62 2.65 -20.72
CA ARG A 252 5.78 1.90 -20.19
C ARG A 252 6.90 2.86 -19.77
N ALA A 253 7.67 2.51 -18.74
CA ALA A 253 8.87 3.24 -18.36
C ALA A 253 10.02 2.27 -18.08
N TRP A 254 11.22 2.60 -18.57
CA TRP A 254 12.45 1.85 -18.33
C TRP A 254 13.42 2.75 -17.57
N ILE A 255 13.73 2.40 -16.33
CA ILE A 255 14.55 3.20 -15.41
C ILE A 255 15.82 2.40 -15.07
N PRO A 256 17.03 2.86 -15.44
CA PRO A 256 18.27 2.20 -15.03
C PRO A 256 18.47 2.31 -13.52
N VAL A 257 19.07 1.26 -12.94
CA VAL A 257 19.47 1.23 -11.53
C VAL A 257 20.80 1.99 -11.40
N PRO A 258 20.90 3.04 -10.58
CA PRO A 258 22.12 3.85 -10.53
C PRO A 258 23.24 3.13 -9.77
N GLU A 259 24.44 3.16 -10.34
CA GLU A 259 25.67 2.57 -9.83
C GLU A 259 26.85 3.57 -9.95
N GLU A 260 27.98 3.27 -9.31
CA GLU A 260 29.18 4.13 -9.29
C GLU A 260 30.01 4.03 -10.58
N ARG A 261 29.73 3.01 -11.39
CA ARG A 261 30.07 2.91 -12.82
C ARG A 261 28.79 2.56 -13.59
N ALA A 262 28.89 2.46 -14.93
CA ALA A 262 27.75 2.26 -15.83
C ALA A 262 26.78 1.17 -15.30
N ALA A 263 25.48 1.50 -15.28
CA ALA A 263 24.45 0.65 -14.70
C ALA A 263 24.47 -0.77 -15.30
N GLU A 264 24.40 -1.80 -14.47
CA GLU A 264 24.28 -3.19 -14.90
C GLU A 264 22.83 -3.70 -14.81
N ALA A 265 21.85 -2.85 -14.45
CA ALA A 265 20.44 -3.25 -14.33
C ALA A 265 19.44 -2.15 -14.73
N ALA A 266 18.22 -2.55 -15.11
CA ALA A 266 17.08 -1.64 -15.31
C ALA A 266 15.75 -2.26 -14.87
N VAL A 267 14.87 -1.39 -14.36
CA VAL A 267 13.52 -1.71 -13.92
C VAL A 267 12.50 -1.17 -14.93
N GLY A 268 11.67 -2.05 -15.45
CA GLY A 268 10.52 -1.75 -16.30
C GLY A 268 9.24 -1.64 -15.49
N PHE A 269 8.47 -0.58 -15.73
CA PHE A 269 7.12 -0.38 -15.20
C PHE A 269 6.11 -0.37 -16.36
N LEU A 270 5.05 -1.16 -16.24
CA LEU A 270 4.01 -1.31 -17.27
C LEU A 270 2.64 -0.92 -16.70
N ARG A 271 1.86 -0.18 -17.49
CA ARG A 271 0.49 0.25 -17.19
C ARG A 271 -0.46 -0.25 -18.26
N THR A 272 -1.61 -0.79 -17.86
CA THR A 272 -2.78 -1.04 -18.72
C THR A 272 -3.49 0.26 -19.08
N ARG A 273 -3.51 1.24 -18.16
CA ARG A 273 -4.10 2.57 -18.38
C ARG A 273 -3.21 3.45 -19.28
N PRO A 274 -3.72 3.94 -20.44
CA PRO A 274 -2.95 4.77 -21.38
C PRO A 274 -2.63 6.16 -20.83
N GLY A 275 -1.89 6.95 -21.62
CA GLY A 275 -1.51 8.32 -21.30
C GLY A 275 -0.19 8.44 -20.51
N PRO A 276 0.38 9.65 -20.42
CA PRO A 276 1.74 9.85 -19.90
C PRO A 276 1.88 9.55 -18.41
N PHE A 277 3.13 9.47 -17.94
CA PHE A 277 3.49 9.54 -16.53
C PHE A 277 3.67 11.02 -16.16
N ASP A 278 2.89 11.53 -15.22
CA ASP A 278 3.04 12.92 -14.75
C ASP A 278 4.35 13.13 -13.94
N THR A 279 4.68 14.39 -13.65
CA THR A 279 5.92 14.77 -12.96
C THR A 279 6.07 14.14 -11.56
N ALA A 280 4.96 13.96 -10.82
CA ALA A 280 4.98 13.34 -9.50
C ALA A 280 5.23 11.83 -9.63
N THR A 281 4.52 11.16 -10.55
CA THR A 281 4.70 9.75 -10.88
C THR A 281 6.13 9.47 -11.37
N ARG A 282 6.67 10.28 -12.29
CA ARG A 282 8.07 10.15 -12.78
C ARG A 282 9.09 10.30 -11.64
N SER A 283 8.85 11.21 -10.70
CA SER A 283 9.68 11.39 -9.49
C SER A 283 9.58 10.17 -8.56
N LEU A 284 8.37 9.68 -8.28
CA LEU A 284 8.12 8.51 -7.43
C LEU A 284 8.78 7.23 -7.98
N LEU A 285 8.66 6.97 -9.29
CA LEU A 285 9.29 5.82 -9.93
C LEU A 285 10.83 5.93 -9.91
N ARG A 286 11.42 7.09 -10.25
CA ARG A 286 12.87 7.32 -10.13
C ARG A 286 13.37 7.14 -8.67
N ARG A 287 12.58 7.52 -7.66
CA ARG A 287 12.90 7.31 -6.23
C ARG A 287 12.81 5.85 -5.81
N SER A 288 11.78 5.13 -6.26
CA SER A 288 11.57 3.71 -5.91
C SER A 288 12.69 2.81 -6.43
N VAL A 289 13.17 3.05 -7.65
CA VAL A 289 14.33 2.31 -8.22
C VAL A 289 15.64 2.64 -7.48
N ARG A 290 15.83 3.89 -7.03
CA ARG A 290 16.97 4.27 -6.20
C ARG A 290 17.01 3.53 -4.86
N LEU A 291 15.87 3.30 -4.20
CA LEU A 291 15.79 2.50 -2.98
C LEU A 291 16.14 1.02 -3.25
N CYS A 292 15.74 0.47 -4.40
CA CYS A 292 16.03 -0.91 -4.78
C CYS A 292 17.51 -1.16 -5.13
N ALA A 293 18.31 -0.11 -5.36
CA ALA A 293 19.70 -0.26 -5.78
C ALA A 293 20.58 -1.02 -4.78
N GLY A 294 20.31 -0.93 -3.47
CA GLY A 294 21.03 -1.70 -2.45
C GLY A 294 20.76 -3.22 -2.57
N PRO A 295 19.50 -3.68 -2.41
CA PRO A 295 19.14 -5.08 -2.57
C PRO A 295 19.54 -5.72 -3.91
N LEU A 296 19.51 -4.95 -5.01
CA LEU A 296 19.88 -5.44 -6.35
C LEU A 296 21.41 -5.62 -6.55
N ARG A 297 22.25 -5.07 -5.67
CA ARG A 297 23.73 -5.25 -5.70
C ARG A 297 24.22 -6.47 -4.91
N GLY A 298 23.36 -7.13 -4.14
CA GLY A 298 23.76 -8.21 -3.24
C GLY A 298 24.03 -9.54 -3.97
N PRO A 299 25.06 -10.33 -3.59
CA PRO A 299 25.28 -11.67 -4.14
C PRO A 299 24.19 -12.64 -3.63
N LEU A 300 23.12 -12.78 -4.41
CA LEU A 300 21.98 -13.65 -4.09
C LEU A 300 22.42 -15.12 -3.88
N PRO A 301 21.98 -15.79 -2.79
CA PRO A 301 22.41 -17.15 -2.48
C PRO A 301 21.76 -18.16 -3.44
N GLY A 302 22.51 -18.56 -4.47
CA GLY A 302 22.05 -19.53 -5.47
C GLY A 302 23.01 -19.82 -6.63
N ARG A 303 24.04 -18.99 -6.86
CA ARG A 303 25.03 -19.23 -7.92
C ARG A 303 26.12 -20.21 -7.44
N PRO A 304 26.36 -21.36 -8.10
CA PRO A 304 27.43 -22.27 -7.70
C PRO A 304 28.81 -21.60 -7.93
N PRO A 305 29.81 -21.87 -7.08
CA PRO A 305 31.12 -21.24 -7.19
C PRO A 305 31.81 -21.64 -8.50
N ARG A 306 32.30 -20.64 -9.25
CA ARG A 306 33.17 -20.87 -10.41
C ARG A 306 34.40 -21.63 -9.95
N ARG A 307 34.70 -22.77 -10.58
CA ARG A 307 35.98 -23.46 -10.41
C ARG A 307 37.11 -22.52 -10.86
N PRO A 308 38.18 -22.31 -10.06
CA PRO A 308 39.38 -21.67 -10.58
C PRO A 308 40.02 -22.57 -11.63
N SER A 309 40.54 -21.97 -12.69
CA SER A 309 41.25 -22.68 -13.75
C SER A 309 42.52 -23.36 -13.21
N ARG A 310 42.76 -24.60 -13.61
CA ARG A 310 44.14 -25.10 -13.68
C ARG A 310 44.80 -24.44 -14.86
N ASP A 311 45.79 -23.60 -14.61
CA ASP A 311 47.12 -23.64 -15.25
C ASP A 311 47.98 -22.49 -14.71
N GLY A 312 49.31 -22.65 -14.80
CA GLY A 312 50.30 -21.75 -14.19
C GLY A 312 51.03 -22.41 -13.01
N ARG A 313 52.32 -22.71 -13.22
CA ARG A 313 53.26 -23.15 -12.18
C ARG A 313 54.15 -21.99 -11.74
N ASP A 314 54.95 -22.26 -10.71
CA ASP A 314 56.17 -21.56 -10.31
C ASP A 314 55.95 -20.16 -9.67
N GLY A 315 56.49 -19.86 -8.48
CA GLY A 315 57.16 -20.74 -7.52
C GLY A 315 58.04 -19.96 -6.53
N ALA A 316 57.77 -20.08 -5.23
CA ALA A 316 58.65 -19.68 -4.13
C ALA A 316 58.29 -20.48 -2.87
N GLY A 317 59.26 -20.78 -2.01
CA GLY A 317 59.06 -21.71 -0.89
C GLY A 317 58.42 -21.10 0.35
N SER A 318 57.25 -21.61 0.74
CA SER A 318 56.73 -21.58 2.10
C SER A 318 56.87 -22.97 2.75
N ASP A 319 56.97 -22.99 4.08
CA ASP A 319 57.00 -24.22 4.88
C ASP A 319 55.59 -24.85 4.87
N PRO A 320 55.41 -26.13 4.48
CA PRO A 320 54.07 -26.74 4.34
C PRO A 320 53.23 -26.74 5.62
N VAL A 321 53.84 -26.60 6.81
CA VAL A 321 53.14 -26.48 8.10
C VAL A 321 52.48 -25.10 8.29
N ARG A 322 52.86 -24.11 7.46
CA ARG A 322 52.47 -22.69 7.54
C ARG A 322 51.31 -22.34 6.60
N ASP A 323 51.32 -22.87 5.37
CA ASP A 323 50.22 -22.74 4.40
C ASP A 323 48.87 -23.22 4.97
N ASP A 324 48.88 -24.26 5.81
CA ASP A 324 47.71 -24.74 6.55
C ASP A 324 47.13 -23.66 7.49
N VAL A 325 47.99 -22.94 8.23
CA VAL A 325 47.56 -21.96 9.24
C VAL A 325 46.97 -20.72 8.57
N ASP A 326 47.61 -20.19 7.53
CA ASP A 326 47.08 -19.06 6.75
C ASP A 326 45.79 -19.45 5.99
N THR A 327 45.55 -20.75 5.77
CA THR A 327 44.28 -21.26 5.24
C THR A 327 43.19 -21.34 6.32
N VAL A 328 43.50 -21.82 7.53
CA VAL A 328 42.55 -21.82 8.66
C VAL A 328 42.19 -20.39 9.09
N GLN A 329 43.15 -19.47 9.16
CA GLN A 329 42.86 -18.07 9.51
C GLN A 329 41.93 -17.40 8.50
N ARG A 330 42.03 -17.70 7.20
CA ARG A 330 41.08 -17.21 6.18
C ARG A 330 39.67 -17.79 6.33
N ILE A 331 39.54 -19.00 6.89
CA ILE A 331 38.24 -19.59 7.24
C ILE A 331 37.67 -18.92 8.49
N PHE A 332 38.51 -18.68 9.51
CA PHE A 332 38.13 -17.99 10.75
C PHE A 332 37.77 -16.51 10.54
N ASP A 333 38.44 -15.81 9.62
CA ASP A 333 38.10 -14.45 9.21
C ASP A 333 36.68 -14.33 8.60
N ALA A 334 36.09 -15.45 8.16
CA ALA A 334 34.75 -15.55 7.60
C ALA A 334 33.77 -16.37 8.48
N LEU A 335 34.19 -16.79 9.67
CA LEU A 335 33.38 -17.58 10.60
C LEU A 335 32.57 -16.66 11.53
N PRO A 336 31.23 -16.82 11.62
CA PRO A 336 30.44 -16.17 12.66
C PRO A 336 30.65 -16.89 14.00
N GLY A 337 30.91 -16.14 15.07
CA GLY A 337 31.19 -16.64 16.41
C GLY A 337 32.69 -16.90 16.71
N PRO A 338 33.06 -17.07 17.99
CA PRO A 338 34.44 -17.17 18.42
C PRO A 338 35.02 -18.58 18.25
N ALA A 339 36.26 -18.66 17.75
CA ALA A 339 37.00 -19.89 17.58
C ALA A 339 38.52 -19.66 17.52
N VAL A 340 39.30 -20.61 18.03
CA VAL A 340 40.78 -20.59 18.00
C VAL A 340 41.36 -21.92 17.53
N LEU A 341 42.55 -21.86 16.93
CA LEU A 341 43.37 -22.99 16.52
C LEU A 341 44.57 -23.09 17.45
N LEU A 342 44.78 -24.25 18.05
CA LEU A 342 45.74 -24.49 19.12
C LEU A 342 46.80 -25.52 18.71
N LEU A 343 48.08 -25.15 18.83
CA LEU A 343 49.22 -26.05 18.73
C LEU A 343 49.69 -26.46 20.14
N PRO A 344 49.76 -27.77 20.47
CA PRO A 344 50.31 -28.21 21.76
C PRO A 344 51.82 -27.92 21.85
N LEU A 345 52.23 -27.37 22.98
CA LEU A 345 53.62 -27.21 23.42
C LEU A 345 53.96 -28.36 24.37
N TRP A 346 55.13 -28.97 24.21
CA TRP A 346 55.47 -30.23 24.89
C TRP A 346 56.69 -30.06 25.80
N THR A 347 56.64 -30.68 26.97
CA THR A 347 57.78 -30.82 27.89
C THR A 347 58.83 -31.77 27.31
N GLU A 348 60.07 -31.70 27.83
CA GLU A 348 61.12 -32.69 27.52
C GLU A 348 60.72 -34.13 27.91
N THR A 349 59.73 -34.30 28.79
CA THR A 349 59.17 -35.60 29.20
C THR A 349 58.02 -36.09 28.30
N GLY A 350 57.62 -35.33 27.28
CA GLY A 350 56.58 -35.73 26.31
C GLY A 350 55.14 -35.52 26.79
N ALA A 351 54.91 -34.69 27.81
CA ALA A 351 53.58 -34.22 28.20
C ALA A 351 53.27 -32.86 27.55
N VAL A 352 51.99 -32.50 27.40
CA VAL A 352 51.61 -31.15 26.95
C VAL A 352 51.71 -30.19 28.13
N GLU A 353 52.43 -29.09 27.96
CA GLU A 353 52.62 -28.04 28.97
C GLU A 353 51.59 -26.91 28.81
N ASP A 354 51.41 -26.42 27.58
CA ASP A 354 50.44 -25.38 27.21
C ASP A 354 50.06 -25.52 25.73
N PHE A 355 49.14 -24.69 25.26
CA PHE A 355 48.70 -24.61 23.87
C PHE A 355 48.95 -23.19 23.33
N ARG A 356 49.68 -23.07 22.21
CA ARG A 356 49.84 -21.79 21.50
C ARG A 356 48.70 -21.57 20.51
N ILE A 357 48.10 -20.39 20.53
CA ILE A 357 47.09 -19.95 19.56
C ILE A 357 47.79 -19.64 18.23
N GLU A 358 47.45 -20.34 17.15
CA GLU A 358 48.02 -20.12 15.81
C GLU A 358 47.05 -19.44 14.83
N ALA A 359 45.74 -19.49 15.09
CA ALA A 359 44.72 -18.72 14.38
C ALA A 359 43.55 -18.40 15.33
N ALA A 360 42.84 -17.30 15.10
CA ALA A 360 41.69 -16.87 15.91
C ALA A 360 40.64 -16.10 15.09
N ALA A 361 39.36 -16.41 15.28
CA ALA A 361 38.23 -15.73 14.63
C ALA A 361 37.99 -14.32 15.23
N PRO A 362 37.48 -13.33 14.46
CA PRO A 362 37.35 -11.94 14.91
C PRO A 362 36.52 -11.73 16.19
N GLU A 363 35.52 -12.59 16.45
CA GLU A 363 34.67 -12.52 17.65
C GLU A 363 35.32 -13.14 18.90
N SER A 364 36.51 -13.73 18.78
CA SER A 364 37.24 -14.32 19.91
C SER A 364 37.80 -13.21 20.80
N VAL A 365 37.43 -13.19 22.08
CA VAL A 365 37.88 -12.21 23.08
C VAL A 365 38.38 -12.93 24.32
N ASP A 366 39.43 -12.40 24.95
CA ASP A 366 40.02 -12.97 26.17
C ASP A 366 39.73 -12.16 27.46
N VAL A 367 40.23 -12.66 28.59
CA VAL A 367 40.04 -12.02 29.91
C VAL A 367 40.70 -10.63 30.04
N ALA A 368 41.65 -10.31 29.15
CA ALA A 368 42.29 -9.00 29.06
C ALA A 368 41.62 -8.07 28.03
N GLY A 369 40.56 -8.53 27.36
CA GLY A 369 39.82 -7.78 26.33
C GLY A 369 40.47 -7.79 24.94
N ARG A 370 41.57 -8.52 24.75
CA ARG A 370 42.29 -8.66 23.47
C ARG A 370 41.43 -9.45 22.48
N ARG A 371 41.47 -9.10 21.18
CA ARG A 371 40.51 -9.61 20.18
C ARG A 371 41.14 -10.26 18.95
N GLY A 372 40.55 -11.38 18.52
CA GLY A 372 40.87 -12.07 17.28
C GLY A 372 42.38 -12.26 17.08
N LYS A 373 42.95 -11.61 16.07
CA LYS A 373 44.36 -11.74 15.69
C LYS A 373 45.36 -11.24 16.76
N GLU A 374 44.92 -10.47 17.75
CA GLU A 374 45.75 -10.06 18.91
C GLU A 374 46.05 -11.23 19.88
N LEU A 375 45.31 -12.33 19.75
CA LEU A 375 45.48 -13.57 20.51
C LEU A 375 46.50 -14.52 19.86
N VAL A 376 46.78 -14.36 18.56
CA VAL A 376 47.68 -15.25 17.81
C VAL A 376 49.12 -15.09 18.32
N GLY A 377 49.78 -16.22 18.56
CA GLY A 377 51.11 -16.33 19.15
C GLY A 377 51.13 -16.45 20.68
N ARG A 378 50.02 -16.17 21.38
CA ARG A 378 49.90 -16.30 22.85
C ARG A 378 49.63 -17.75 23.27
N SER A 379 49.84 -18.03 24.55
CA SER A 379 49.48 -19.31 25.15
C SER A 379 48.07 -19.30 25.75
N ILE A 380 47.43 -20.47 25.88
CA ILE A 380 46.11 -20.58 26.48
C ILE A 380 46.17 -20.23 27.97
N LEU A 381 47.23 -20.57 28.70
CA LEU A 381 47.34 -20.19 30.12
C LEU A 381 47.67 -18.69 30.33
N GLU A 382 48.22 -17.99 29.33
CA GLU A 382 48.31 -16.51 29.31
C GLU A 382 46.95 -15.84 29.01
N THR A 383 46.10 -16.51 28.24
CA THR A 383 44.89 -15.93 27.63
C THR A 383 43.62 -16.25 28.42
N TYR A 384 43.55 -17.44 29.02
CA TYR A 384 42.47 -17.93 29.87
C TYR A 384 43.06 -18.74 31.05
N PRO A 385 43.71 -18.09 32.04
CA PRO A 385 44.50 -18.78 33.08
C PRO A 385 43.71 -19.80 33.91
N THR A 386 42.41 -19.57 34.08
CA THR A 386 41.46 -20.43 34.82
C THR A 386 41.04 -21.70 34.09
N VAL A 387 41.55 -21.95 32.88
CA VAL A 387 41.34 -23.24 32.18
C VAL A 387 42.25 -24.34 32.76
N ALA A 388 43.42 -24.00 33.31
CA ALA A 388 44.33 -24.97 33.93
C ALA A 388 43.64 -25.79 35.03
N GLY A 389 43.69 -27.12 34.93
CA GLY A 389 43.08 -28.03 35.90
C GLY A 389 41.54 -28.03 35.92
N SER A 390 40.90 -27.47 34.87
CA SER A 390 39.46 -27.62 34.64
C SER A 390 39.18 -28.82 33.73
N ALA A 391 37.95 -29.35 33.76
CA ALA A 391 37.52 -30.42 32.86
C ALA A 391 37.63 -30.06 31.36
N LEU A 392 37.72 -28.76 31.01
CA LEU A 392 37.97 -28.31 29.64
C LEU A 392 39.43 -28.55 29.22
N TRP A 393 40.38 -28.51 30.14
CA TRP A 393 41.78 -28.86 29.90
C TRP A 393 41.95 -30.36 29.65
N ASP A 394 41.32 -31.19 30.50
CA ASP A 394 41.29 -32.64 30.31
C ASP A 394 40.68 -33.00 28.95
N ALA A 395 39.58 -32.32 28.56
CA ALA A 395 38.97 -32.47 27.24
C ALA A 395 39.89 -32.05 26.07
N TYR A 396 40.79 -31.07 26.24
CA TYR A 396 41.79 -30.73 25.23
C TYR A 396 42.82 -31.87 25.07
N LEU A 397 43.33 -32.39 26.19
CA LEU A 397 44.31 -33.49 26.21
C LEU A 397 43.71 -34.77 25.60
N ASP A 398 42.49 -35.15 26.00
CA ASP A 398 41.78 -36.30 25.45
C ASP A 398 41.50 -36.12 23.95
N THR A 399 40.93 -34.98 23.52
CA THR A 399 40.65 -34.73 22.09
C THR A 399 41.93 -34.78 21.25
N LEU A 400 43.06 -34.32 21.78
CA LEU A 400 44.36 -34.39 21.10
C LEU A 400 44.84 -35.84 20.98
N ALA A 401 44.77 -36.63 22.05
CA ALA A 401 45.23 -38.02 22.08
C ALA A 401 44.35 -38.96 21.26
N THR A 402 43.03 -39.00 21.54
CA THR A 402 42.08 -39.93 20.92
C THR A 402 41.61 -39.48 19.54
N GLY A 403 41.56 -38.17 19.29
CA GLY A 403 40.91 -37.57 18.13
C GLY A 403 39.38 -37.48 18.22
N THR A 404 38.75 -37.85 19.34
CA THR A 404 37.29 -37.75 19.51
C THR A 404 36.87 -36.31 19.84
N THR A 405 35.99 -35.71 19.02
CA THR A 405 35.37 -34.41 19.30
C THR A 405 34.70 -34.38 20.67
N TYR A 406 35.06 -33.40 21.49
CA TYR A 406 34.36 -33.06 22.73
C TYR A 406 33.37 -31.91 22.50
N ASP A 407 32.24 -31.95 23.20
CA ASP A 407 31.18 -30.93 23.14
C ASP A 407 30.54 -30.79 24.53
N SER A 408 30.51 -29.59 25.09
CA SER A 408 30.07 -29.38 26.48
C SER A 408 28.59 -29.00 26.59
N GLU A 409 27.93 -29.53 27.63
CA GLU A 409 26.73 -28.89 28.15
C GLU A 409 27.02 -27.44 28.60
N PRO A 410 26.01 -26.54 28.69
CA PRO A 410 26.22 -25.17 29.11
C PRO A 410 26.71 -25.09 30.58
N PHE A 411 27.96 -24.67 30.80
CA PHE A 411 28.56 -24.52 32.13
C PHE A 411 28.77 -23.05 32.50
N ALA A 412 28.74 -22.74 33.79
CA ALA A 412 29.04 -21.39 34.29
C ALA A 412 30.55 -21.20 34.47
N TYR A 413 31.07 -20.09 33.96
CA TYR A 413 32.47 -19.67 34.01
C TYR A 413 32.53 -18.26 34.61
N GLU A 414 33.50 -17.99 35.49
CA GLU A 414 33.63 -16.68 36.16
C GLU A 414 34.82 -15.90 35.61
N GLU A 415 34.51 -14.87 34.83
CA GLU A 415 35.50 -13.98 34.20
C GLU A 415 35.75 -12.76 35.09
N VAL A 416 37.01 -12.41 35.35
CA VAL A 416 37.36 -11.18 36.07
C VAL A 416 37.65 -10.06 35.08
N LEU A 417 36.61 -9.56 34.41
CA LEU A 417 36.74 -8.47 33.44
C LEU A 417 36.92 -7.13 34.16
N ALA A 418 37.97 -6.38 33.84
CA ALA A 418 38.32 -5.10 34.46
C ALA A 418 38.35 -5.11 36.02
N GLY A 419 38.60 -6.28 36.63
CA GLY A 419 38.65 -6.44 38.09
C GLY A 419 37.31 -6.78 38.76
N VAL A 420 36.22 -6.93 38.00
CA VAL A 420 34.90 -7.35 38.49
C VAL A 420 34.64 -8.81 38.06
N PRO A 421 34.29 -9.73 38.98
CA PRO A 421 33.89 -11.09 38.62
C PRO A 421 32.48 -11.08 37.98
N ARG A 422 32.37 -11.51 36.72
CA ARG A 422 31.12 -11.67 35.97
C ARG A 422 30.94 -13.13 35.59
N ARG A 423 29.90 -13.77 36.12
CA ARG A 423 29.56 -15.18 35.88
C ARG A 423 28.78 -15.30 34.57
N SER A 424 29.32 -16.04 33.61
CA SER A 424 28.79 -16.17 32.26
C SER A 424 28.68 -17.64 31.87
N THR A 425 27.58 -18.02 31.20
CA THR A 425 27.33 -19.42 30.81
C THR A 425 27.85 -19.69 29.39
N TYR A 426 28.59 -20.77 29.20
CA TYR A 426 29.23 -21.14 27.94
C TYR A 426 28.99 -22.60 27.56
N SER A 427 28.87 -22.86 26.25
CA SER A 427 29.11 -24.19 25.66
C SER A 427 30.39 -24.15 24.84
N VAL A 428 31.23 -25.17 24.93
CA VAL A 428 32.52 -25.26 24.21
C VAL A 428 32.62 -26.59 23.47
N ARG A 429 33.00 -26.52 22.19
CA ARG A 429 33.30 -27.68 21.34
C ARG A 429 34.77 -27.69 20.95
N VAL A 430 35.39 -28.87 20.97
CA VAL A 430 36.81 -29.10 20.70
C VAL A 430 36.94 -30.21 19.66
N SER A 431 37.80 -30.06 18.66
CA SER A 431 38.00 -31.08 17.60
C SER A 431 39.43 -31.06 17.06
N ARG A 432 39.99 -32.24 16.74
CA ARG A 432 41.39 -32.34 16.27
C ARG A 432 41.52 -32.07 14.77
N LEU A 433 42.45 -31.19 14.40
CA LEU A 433 42.83 -30.85 13.03
C LEU A 433 44.31 -31.16 12.83
N GLY A 434 44.62 -32.34 12.28
CA GLY A 434 46.00 -32.84 12.20
C GLY A 434 46.59 -33.05 13.60
N GLY A 435 47.68 -32.34 13.90
CA GLY A 435 48.31 -32.29 15.23
C GLY A 435 47.89 -31.09 16.10
N ARG A 436 46.83 -30.37 15.71
CA ARG A 436 46.30 -29.17 16.38
C ARG A 436 44.87 -29.41 16.88
N LEU A 437 44.36 -28.55 17.75
CA LEU A 437 42.93 -28.51 18.14
C LEU A 437 42.26 -27.26 17.57
N VAL A 438 41.02 -27.40 17.10
CA VAL A 438 40.09 -26.28 16.89
C VAL A 438 39.15 -26.24 18.09
N VAL A 439 39.04 -25.08 18.74
CA VAL A 439 38.13 -24.82 19.85
C VAL A 439 37.17 -23.72 19.44
N SER A 440 35.87 -23.92 19.63
CA SER A 440 34.82 -22.93 19.34
C SER A 440 33.82 -22.88 20.49
N TRP A 441 33.31 -21.69 20.83
CA TRP A 441 32.41 -21.54 21.99
C TRP A 441 31.22 -20.62 21.72
N ILE A 442 30.18 -20.75 22.55
CA ILE A 442 28.95 -19.95 22.50
C ILE A 442 28.66 -19.43 23.91
N ARG A 443 28.50 -18.10 24.04
CA ARG A 443 28.08 -17.42 25.27
C ARG A 443 26.56 -17.32 25.33
N HIS A 444 25.96 -17.79 26.42
CA HIS A 444 24.50 -17.85 26.62
C HIS A 444 23.97 -16.71 27.51
N ASP A 445 24.56 -15.52 27.42
CA ASP A 445 24.20 -14.35 28.23
C ASP A 445 22.83 -13.76 27.82
N THR A 446 21.99 -13.38 28.78
CA THR A 446 20.60 -12.92 28.54
C THR A 446 20.45 -11.40 28.53
N GLY A 447 21.06 -10.69 29.49
CA GLY A 447 20.72 -9.29 29.79
C GLY A 447 20.90 -8.30 28.64
N GLU A 448 21.96 -8.42 27.84
CA GLU A 448 22.22 -7.50 26.71
C GLU A 448 21.19 -7.65 25.57
N ARG A 449 20.49 -8.78 25.47
CA ARG A 449 19.38 -8.97 24.52
C ARG A 449 18.09 -8.35 25.03
N GLU A 450 17.86 -8.39 26.34
CA GLU A 450 16.67 -7.83 26.99
C GLU A 450 16.72 -6.29 27.00
N ALA A 451 17.88 -5.71 27.31
CA ALA A 451 18.11 -4.26 27.23
C ALA A 451 17.87 -3.71 25.81
N ARG A 452 18.34 -4.41 24.77
CA ARG A 452 18.11 -4.00 23.36
C ARG A 452 16.63 -4.07 22.99
N ARG A 453 15.93 -5.15 23.34
CA ARG A 453 14.47 -5.25 23.11
C ARG A 453 13.69 -4.14 23.80
N LEU A 454 14.07 -3.75 25.02
CA LEU A 454 13.38 -2.68 25.75
C LEU A 454 13.56 -1.32 25.03
N ALA A 455 14.76 -1.02 24.53
CA ALA A 455 15.02 0.16 23.70
C ALA A 455 14.29 0.11 22.34
N ASP A 456 14.22 -1.06 21.71
CA ASP A 456 13.46 -1.26 20.47
C ASP A 456 11.95 -1.10 20.69
N MET A 457 11.41 -1.56 21.81
CA MET A 457 10.01 -1.34 22.19
C MET A 457 9.69 0.13 22.53
N GLN A 458 10.63 0.86 23.13
CA GLN A 458 10.50 2.31 23.36
C GLN A 458 10.42 3.08 22.04
N ARG A 459 11.29 2.75 21.09
CA ARG A 459 11.24 3.31 19.72
C ARG A 459 9.95 2.92 18.98
N LEU A 460 9.62 1.62 18.92
CA LEU A 460 8.43 1.11 18.20
C LEU A 460 7.10 1.60 18.79
N GLY A 461 7.07 2.00 20.06
CA GLY A 461 5.90 2.58 20.71
C GLY A 461 5.84 4.12 20.71
N ASN A 462 6.88 4.81 20.21
CA ASN A 462 7.15 6.23 20.47
C ASN A 462 6.98 6.59 21.96
N LEU A 463 7.55 5.78 22.84
CA LEU A 463 7.41 5.85 24.30
C LEU A 463 8.73 6.25 24.96
N GLY A 464 8.80 7.51 25.39
CA GLY A 464 9.90 8.00 26.24
C GLY A 464 9.51 7.99 27.70
N TRP A 465 10.44 7.63 28.59
CA TRP A 465 10.28 7.73 30.04
C TRP A 465 11.08 8.90 30.63
N ALA A 466 10.56 9.44 31.73
CA ALA A 466 11.15 10.49 32.55
C ALA A 466 10.99 10.16 34.05
N ARG A 467 11.98 10.57 34.86
CA ARG A 467 11.98 10.51 36.33
C ARG A 467 12.35 11.89 36.88
N TRP A 468 11.78 12.29 38.00
CA TRP A 468 12.12 13.51 38.73
C TRP A 468 12.21 13.18 40.21
N ASP A 469 13.43 13.21 40.75
CA ASP A 469 13.68 13.18 42.19
C ASP A 469 13.40 14.58 42.74
N LEU A 470 12.38 14.70 43.59
CA LEU A 470 11.94 15.97 44.18
C LEU A 470 12.81 16.38 45.38
N THR A 471 13.59 15.45 45.94
CA THR A 471 14.49 15.70 47.08
C THR A 471 15.83 16.30 46.64
N THR A 472 16.37 15.87 45.50
CA THR A 472 17.56 16.48 44.88
C THR A 472 17.22 17.48 43.77
N ASN A 473 15.95 17.58 43.38
CA ASN A 473 15.46 18.29 42.20
C ASN A 473 16.09 17.82 40.87
N THR A 474 16.48 16.54 40.79
CA THR A 474 17.12 15.96 39.60
C THR A 474 16.09 15.36 38.65
N ILE A 475 15.95 15.93 37.46
CA ILE A 475 15.18 15.33 36.35
C ILE A 475 16.12 14.42 35.53
N THR A 476 15.61 13.27 35.11
CA THR A 476 16.29 12.31 34.22
C THR A 476 15.33 11.92 33.10
N TRP A 477 15.79 12.01 31.85
CA TRP A 477 15.03 11.68 30.65
C TRP A 477 15.73 10.58 29.84
N SER A 478 14.95 9.70 29.24
CA SER A 478 15.41 8.81 28.16
C SER A 478 15.60 9.58 26.84
N GLU A 479 16.48 9.07 25.96
CA GLU A 479 16.74 9.62 24.62
C GLU A 479 15.45 9.87 23.82
N GLN A 480 14.46 8.98 23.96
CA GLN A 480 13.18 9.10 23.27
C GLN A 480 12.35 10.32 23.74
N VAL A 481 12.48 10.81 24.99
CA VAL A 481 11.79 12.05 25.41
C VAL A 481 12.39 13.28 24.73
N TYR A 482 13.72 13.33 24.59
CA TYR A 482 14.39 14.39 23.82
C TYR A 482 13.91 14.41 22.37
N ALA A 483 13.79 13.25 21.73
CA ALA A 483 13.24 13.11 20.38
C ALA A 483 11.75 13.48 20.28
N ILE A 484 10.94 13.21 21.31
CA ILE A 484 9.52 13.58 21.38
C ILE A 484 9.33 15.10 21.49
N PHE A 485 10.14 15.77 22.31
CA PHE A 485 10.09 17.23 22.54
C PHE A 485 10.95 18.06 21.57
N ASP A 486 11.64 17.42 20.61
CA ASP A 486 12.52 18.08 19.64
C ASP A 486 13.63 18.92 20.30
N ARG A 487 14.20 18.40 21.40
CA ARG A 487 15.22 19.07 22.24
C ARG A 487 16.56 18.35 22.16
N ASP A 488 17.62 19.12 21.94
CA ASP A 488 19.01 18.64 21.98
C ASP A 488 19.37 18.11 23.40
N PRO A 489 19.83 16.85 23.54
CA PRO A 489 20.30 16.31 24.81
C PRO A 489 21.38 17.13 25.52
N ALA A 490 22.19 17.91 24.79
CA ALA A 490 23.18 18.80 25.38
C ALA A 490 22.57 19.96 26.20
N GLN A 491 21.28 20.26 26.02
CA GLN A 491 20.53 21.26 26.79
C GLN A 491 19.94 20.71 28.09
N GLY A 492 20.16 19.42 28.39
CA GLY A 492 19.56 18.74 29.54
C GLY A 492 18.04 18.58 29.45
N PRO A 493 17.42 17.87 30.41
CA PRO A 493 15.99 17.66 30.43
C PRO A 493 15.23 18.96 30.74
N MET A 494 14.04 19.11 30.16
CA MET A 494 13.20 20.31 30.37
C MET A 494 12.67 20.37 31.80
N THR A 495 12.79 21.53 32.42
CA THR A 495 12.23 21.85 33.74
C THR A 495 10.72 22.08 33.68
N LEU A 496 10.05 22.01 34.83
CA LEU A 496 8.62 22.31 34.93
C LEU A 496 8.31 23.80 34.65
N GLU A 497 9.30 24.69 34.79
CA GLU A 497 9.17 26.13 34.50
C GLU A 497 9.30 26.45 33.00
N GLU A 498 10.06 25.66 32.24
CA GLU A 498 10.15 25.74 30.77
C GLU A 498 8.92 25.14 30.07
N LEU A 499 8.33 24.07 30.64
CA LEU A 499 7.23 23.31 30.04
C LEU A 499 6.05 24.16 29.51
N PRO A 500 5.59 25.23 30.20
CA PRO A 500 4.56 26.13 29.68
C PRO A 500 4.87 26.76 28.32
N GLY A 501 6.15 27.01 28.00
CA GLY A 501 6.57 27.63 26.73
C GLY A 501 6.45 26.70 25.51
N HIS A 502 6.36 25.38 25.74
CA HIS A 502 6.28 24.37 24.67
C HIS A 502 4.86 23.84 24.44
N LEU A 503 3.89 24.21 25.27
CA LEU A 503 2.50 23.73 25.19
C LEU A 503 1.64 24.59 24.25
N VAL A 504 0.65 23.96 23.60
CA VAL A 504 -0.42 24.73 22.94
C VAL A 504 -1.28 25.41 24.02
N PRO A 505 -1.59 26.73 23.91
CA PRO A 505 -2.19 27.50 25.00
C PRO A 505 -3.46 26.90 25.64
N ASP A 506 -4.35 26.27 24.86
CA ASP A 506 -5.60 25.67 25.37
C ASP A 506 -5.35 24.53 26.38
N ASP A 507 -4.20 23.85 26.28
CA ASP A 507 -3.89 22.67 27.10
C ASP A 507 -3.17 23.04 28.41
N LEU A 508 -2.64 24.26 28.54
CA LEU A 508 -1.97 24.78 29.74
C LEU A 508 -2.80 24.61 31.04
N PRO A 509 -4.08 25.03 31.12
CA PRO A 509 -4.83 24.96 32.37
C PRO A 509 -5.13 23.51 32.78
N ARG A 510 -5.28 22.62 31.80
CA ARG A 510 -5.64 21.22 32.01
C ARG A 510 -4.44 20.39 32.47
N LEU A 511 -3.26 20.60 31.87
CA LEU A 511 -2.03 19.92 32.27
C LEU A 511 -1.47 20.49 33.59
N GLY A 512 -1.45 21.83 33.76
CA GLY A 512 -1.00 22.48 34.99
C GLY A 512 -1.88 22.16 36.22
N THR A 513 -3.12 21.71 36.01
CA THR A 513 -3.97 21.19 37.10
C THR A 513 -3.67 19.73 37.42
N ALA A 514 -3.27 18.92 36.42
CA ALA A 514 -2.83 17.55 36.66
C ALA A 514 -1.51 17.50 37.46
N VAL A 515 -0.51 18.30 37.06
CA VAL A 515 0.79 18.36 37.73
C VAL A 515 0.65 18.80 39.20
N ARG A 516 -0.23 19.76 39.50
CA ARG A 516 -0.47 20.18 40.90
C ARG A 516 -1.07 19.07 41.77
N ARG A 517 -1.92 18.19 41.20
CA ARG A 517 -2.43 17.01 41.92
C ARG A 517 -1.37 15.91 42.06
N LEU A 518 -0.54 15.72 41.05
CA LEU A 518 0.57 14.77 41.08
C LEU A 518 1.55 15.08 42.22
N LEU A 519 1.92 16.36 42.36
CA LEU A 519 2.88 16.82 43.37
C LEU A 519 2.26 17.04 44.76
N GLY A 520 1.01 17.51 44.84
CA GLY A 520 0.36 17.90 46.10
C GLY A 520 -0.64 16.89 46.69
N GLU A 521 -1.16 15.97 45.87
CA GLU A 521 -2.14 14.94 46.29
C GLU A 521 -1.62 13.51 46.02
N GLY A 522 -0.42 13.36 45.44
CA GLY A 522 0.17 12.07 45.03
C GLY A 522 -0.56 11.38 43.87
N LEU A 523 -1.58 12.02 43.28
CA LEU A 523 -2.51 11.35 42.36
C LEU A 523 -1.90 11.10 40.98
N ALA A 524 -2.11 9.88 40.49
CA ALA A 524 -1.77 9.46 39.14
C ALA A 524 -2.41 10.36 38.06
N VAL A 525 -1.59 10.73 37.07
CA VAL A 525 -1.98 11.50 35.90
C VAL A 525 -2.00 10.60 34.67
N ASP A 526 -3.11 10.62 33.94
CA ASP A 526 -3.20 10.18 32.54
C ASP A 526 -3.87 11.30 31.76
N GLN A 527 -3.13 11.98 30.88
CA GLN A 527 -3.66 13.07 30.06
C GLN A 527 -3.05 13.15 28.68
N HIS A 528 -3.91 13.54 27.73
CA HIS A 528 -3.51 13.93 26.38
C HIS A 528 -3.28 15.45 26.36
N PHE A 529 -2.34 15.94 25.57
CA PHE A 529 -2.03 17.36 25.38
C PHE A 529 -1.31 17.58 24.04
N ARG A 530 -1.09 18.84 23.65
CA ARG A 530 -0.35 19.19 22.43
C ARG A 530 0.89 20.03 22.77
N ILE A 531 1.98 19.80 22.04
CA ILE A 531 3.19 20.63 22.09
C ILE A 531 3.50 21.23 20.72
N THR A 532 4.21 22.35 20.72
CA THR A 532 4.76 23.01 19.53
C THR A 532 6.23 22.61 19.38
N VAL A 533 6.61 22.15 18.19
CA VAL A 533 7.97 21.75 17.77
C VAL A 533 8.29 22.35 16.40
N ALA A 534 9.50 22.16 15.86
CA ALA A 534 9.89 22.79 14.59
C ALA A 534 8.99 22.38 13.40
N ASP A 535 8.58 21.12 13.35
CA ASP A 535 7.70 20.56 12.30
C ASP A 535 6.19 20.85 12.51
N GLY A 536 5.82 21.61 13.55
CA GLY A 536 4.42 21.99 13.83
C GLY A 536 3.93 21.54 15.20
N VAL A 537 2.77 20.88 15.26
CA VAL A 537 2.10 20.47 16.51
C VAL A 537 2.13 18.96 16.66
N ARG A 538 2.69 18.46 17.77
CA ARG A 538 2.63 17.03 18.15
C ARG A 538 1.56 16.78 19.20
N HIS A 539 0.86 15.65 19.06
CA HIS A 539 -0.15 15.16 20.00
C HIS A 539 0.46 14.14 20.94
N LEU A 540 0.58 14.47 22.23
CA LEU A 540 1.20 13.62 23.24
C LEU A 540 0.19 13.09 24.25
N ARG A 541 0.54 11.98 24.90
CA ARG A 541 -0.07 11.51 26.16
C ARG A 541 1.00 11.36 27.22
N ILE A 542 0.78 11.94 28.40
CA ILE A 542 1.56 11.70 29.61
C ILE A 542 0.82 10.72 30.52
N VAL A 543 1.53 9.72 31.01
CA VAL A 543 1.10 8.89 32.16
C VAL A 543 2.19 9.00 33.23
N ALA A 544 1.89 9.60 34.38
CA ALA A 544 2.87 9.88 35.43
C ALA A 544 2.30 9.71 36.84
N GLU A 545 3.08 9.18 37.77
CA GLU A 545 2.67 8.94 39.16
C GLU A 545 3.79 9.32 40.13
N ALA A 546 3.40 9.68 41.36
CA ALA A 546 4.33 10.09 42.41
C ALA A 546 4.50 8.98 43.45
N GLN A 547 5.72 8.79 43.93
CA GLN A 547 6.01 8.06 45.15
C GLN A 547 6.08 9.05 46.31
N THR A 548 5.38 8.74 47.41
CA THR A 548 5.37 9.57 48.62
C THR A 548 6.27 9.02 49.72
N ASP A 549 6.69 9.89 50.63
CA ASP A 549 7.26 9.51 51.92
C ASP A 549 6.18 8.98 52.90
N ALA A 550 6.58 8.73 54.15
CA ALA A 550 5.71 8.25 55.21
C ALA A 550 4.76 9.32 55.78
N ASP A 551 5.03 10.60 55.52
CA ASP A 551 4.21 11.75 55.94
C ASP A 551 3.22 12.18 54.83
N GLY A 552 3.35 11.62 53.62
CA GLY A 552 2.47 11.81 52.47
C GLY A 552 2.98 12.79 51.42
N ASN A 553 4.20 13.32 51.55
CA ASN A 553 4.78 14.26 50.57
C ASN A 553 5.37 13.49 49.38
N ALA A 554 5.20 13.99 48.15
CA ALA A 554 5.85 13.41 46.98
C ALA A 554 7.38 13.60 47.06
N VAL A 555 8.13 12.49 46.95
CA VAL A 555 9.61 12.47 46.95
C VAL A 555 10.20 12.13 45.58
N GLU A 556 9.46 11.41 44.74
CA GLU A 556 9.85 11.07 43.38
C GLU A 556 8.62 11.05 42.48
N VAL A 557 8.79 11.44 41.21
CA VAL A 557 7.79 11.25 40.14
C VAL A 557 8.41 10.43 39.02
N HIS A 558 7.70 9.39 38.56
CA HIS A 558 8.04 8.63 37.36
C HIS A 558 6.91 8.76 36.33
N GLY A 559 7.25 8.87 35.05
CA GLY A 559 6.26 9.04 34.00
C GLY A 559 6.74 8.72 32.60
N PHE A 560 5.78 8.62 31.68
CA PHE A 560 5.96 8.21 30.29
C PHE A 560 5.23 9.18 29.38
N PHE A 561 5.92 9.60 28.31
CA PHE A 561 5.37 10.35 27.20
C PHE A 561 5.21 9.43 25.99
N GLN A 562 4.01 9.40 25.43
CA GLN A 562 3.70 8.69 24.19
C GLN A 562 3.39 9.70 23.09
N ASP A 563 4.06 9.60 21.94
CA ASP A 563 3.66 10.35 20.74
C ASP A 563 2.51 9.65 20.01
N LEU A 564 1.41 10.39 19.82
CA LEU A 564 0.17 9.95 19.17
C LEU A 564 -0.11 10.73 17.88
N THR A 565 0.82 11.56 17.40
CA THR A 565 0.65 12.43 16.22
C THR A 565 0.32 11.61 14.98
N ALA A 566 1.17 10.64 14.64
CA ALA A 566 0.95 9.75 13.49
C ALA A 566 -0.34 8.92 13.59
N GLN A 567 -0.84 8.62 14.80
CA GLN A 567 -2.15 7.99 14.98
C GLN A 567 -3.28 8.98 14.69
N ARG A 568 -3.17 10.23 15.17
CA ARG A 568 -4.16 11.29 14.93
C ARG A 568 -4.25 11.66 13.45
N ASP A 569 -3.13 11.76 12.76
CA ASP A 569 -3.09 12.05 11.32
C ASP A 569 -3.77 10.92 10.51
N ALA A 570 -3.55 9.67 10.90
CA ALA A 570 -4.20 8.51 10.29
C ALA A 570 -5.71 8.46 10.58
N GLU A 571 -6.16 8.79 11.81
CA GLU A 571 -7.58 8.90 12.16
C GLU A 571 -8.28 10.00 11.36
N ILE A 572 -7.64 11.16 11.17
CA ILE A 572 -8.17 12.29 10.39
C ILE A 572 -8.23 11.91 8.91
N ALA A 573 -7.14 11.40 8.33
CA ALA A 573 -7.08 11.03 6.92
C ALA A 573 -8.08 9.93 6.54
N LEU A 574 -8.39 9.01 7.46
CA LEU A 574 -9.46 8.02 7.28
C LEU A 574 -10.84 8.69 7.25
N TYR A 575 -11.15 9.55 8.22
CA TYR A 575 -12.43 10.25 8.30
C TYR A 575 -12.68 11.17 7.08
N GLU A 576 -11.64 11.84 6.58
CA GLU A 576 -11.71 12.59 5.32
C GLU A 576 -11.99 11.70 4.11
N SER A 577 -11.32 10.54 4.02
CA SER A 577 -11.53 9.58 2.94
C SER A 577 -12.94 8.98 2.96
N GLU A 578 -13.47 8.64 4.14
CA GLU A 578 -14.84 8.15 4.31
C GLU A 578 -15.86 9.22 3.90
N ARG A 579 -15.66 10.48 4.30
CA ARG A 579 -16.52 11.60 3.90
C ARG A 579 -16.48 11.85 2.39
N ALA A 580 -15.31 11.80 1.76
CA ALA A 580 -15.17 11.98 0.32
C ALA A 580 -15.94 10.89 -0.46
N VAL A 581 -15.82 9.63 -0.06
CA VAL A 581 -16.56 8.50 -0.66
C VAL A 581 -18.08 8.65 -0.47
N LEU A 582 -18.55 9.10 0.71
CA LEU A 582 -19.97 9.36 0.96
C LEU A 582 -20.52 10.49 0.10
N VAL A 583 -19.78 11.60 -0.07
CA VAL A 583 -20.18 12.73 -0.93
C VAL A 583 -20.24 12.29 -2.40
N GLN A 584 -19.20 11.60 -2.90
CA GLN A 584 -19.17 11.09 -4.27
C GLN A 584 -20.34 10.12 -4.56
N ARG A 585 -20.64 9.22 -3.61
CA ARG A 585 -21.79 8.32 -3.71
C ARG A 585 -23.12 9.07 -3.76
N GLY A 586 -23.29 10.10 -2.91
CA GLY A 586 -24.49 10.95 -2.90
C GLY A 586 -24.69 11.71 -4.21
N MET A 587 -23.61 12.26 -4.79
CA MET A 587 -23.65 12.94 -6.09
C MET A 587 -24.09 11.99 -7.22
N LEU A 588 -23.47 10.81 -7.33
CA LEU A 588 -23.82 9.81 -8.34
C LEU A 588 -25.27 9.30 -8.19
N GLN A 589 -25.80 9.23 -6.96
CA GLN A 589 -27.20 8.87 -6.73
C GLN A 589 -28.16 9.99 -7.14
N ALA A 590 -27.81 11.26 -6.89
CA ALA A 590 -28.60 12.41 -7.32
C ALA A 590 -28.64 12.56 -8.86
N GLU A 591 -27.49 12.35 -9.52
CA GLU A 591 -27.37 12.38 -10.99
C GLU A 591 -28.27 11.33 -11.64
N ARG A 592 -28.22 10.07 -11.17
CA ARG A 592 -29.10 8.99 -11.66
C ARG A 592 -30.57 9.29 -11.43
N ALA A 593 -30.93 9.80 -10.25
CA ALA A 593 -32.33 10.14 -9.93
C ALA A 593 -32.88 11.29 -10.79
N LEU A 594 -32.01 12.24 -11.19
CA LEU A 594 -32.36 13.31 -12.14
C LEU A 594 -32.51 12.76 -13.56
N ALA A 595 -31.54 11.94 -14.01
CA ALA A 595 -31.54 11.39 -15.36
C ALA A 595 -32.72 10.42 -15.61
N ALA A 596 -33.04 9.55 -14.65
CA ALA A 596 -34.22 8.68 -14.72
C ALA A 596 -35.53 9.49 -14.80
N ARG A 597 -35.69 10.53 -13.97
CA ARG A 597 -36.87 11.42 -14.04
C ARG A 597 -36.98 12.18 -15.35
N LEU A 598 -35.87 12.56 -15.97
CA LEU A 598 -35.88 13.12 -17.32
C LEU A 598 -36.33 12.06 -18.34
N GLN A 599 -35.82 10.83 -18.27
CA GLN A 599 -36.24 9.74 -19.14
C GLN A 599 -37.75 9.46 -19.00
N GLU A 600 -38.28 9.33 -17.78
CA GLU A 600 -39.72 9.20 -17.47
C GLU A 600 -40.55 10.36 -18.08
N THR A 601 -40.11 11.60 -17.87
CA THR A 601 -40.81 12.80 -18.38
C THR A 601 -40.79 12.89 -19.90
N LEU A 602 -39.71 12.40 -20.51
CA LEU A 602 -39.56 12.37 -21.97
C LEU A 602 -40.38 11.22 -22.58
N LEU A 603 -40.30 10.01 -22.04
CA LEU A 603 -40.89 8.76 -22.55
C LEU A 603 -42.12 8.30 -21.73
N PRO A 604 -43.29 8.97 -21.86
CA PRO A 604 -44.52 8.51 -21.24
C PRO A 604 -45.04 7.25 -21.95
N ILE A 605 -44.84 6.09 -21.30
CA ILE A 605 -45.38 4.79 -21.73
C ILE A 605 -46.91 4.82 -21.61
N PRO A 606 -47.68 4.45 -22.66
CA PRO A 606 -49.13 4.29 -22.56
C PRO A 606 -49.51 3.17 -21.59
N GLU A 607 -50.55 3.40 -20.76
CA GLU A 607 -51.15 2.34 -19.92
C GLU A 607 -52.08 1.40 -20.72
N GLN A 608 -52.39 1.74 -21.97
CA GLN A 608 -53.36 1.07 -22.86
C GLN A 608 -52.89 1.17 -24.31
N THR A 609 -53.30 0.20 -25.14
CA THR A 609 -53.10 0.20 -26.60
C THR A 609 -53.55 1.52 -27.25
N LEU A 610 -52.73 2.06 -28.15
CA LEU A 610 -53.00 3.30 -28.86
C LEU A 610 -53.73 3.03 -30.19
N GLU A 611 -54.90 3.64 -30.37
CA GLU A 611 -55.60 3.67 -31.66
C GLU A 611 -55.09 4.86 -32.51
N LEU A 612 -54.38 4.58 -33.59
CA LEU A 612 -53.70 5.58 -34.43
C LEU A 612 -54.00 5.35 -35.92
N ALA A 613 -54.73 6.26 -36.56
CA ALA A 613 -55.10 6.18 -37.98
C ALA A 613 -55.78 4.84 -38.41
N GLY A 614 -56.48 4.19 -37.48
CA GLY A 614 -57.12 2.87 -37.71
C GLY A 614 -56.19 1.66 -37.54
N LEU A 615 -55.08 1.83 -36.83
CA LEU A 615 -54.17 0.79 -36.36
C LEU A 615 -54.20 0.72 -34.84
N SER A 616 -54.13 -0.49 -34.29
CA SER A 616 -53.94 -0.71 -32.84
C SER A 616 -52.45 -0.86 -32.57
N VAL A 617 -51.92 -0.13 -31.59
CA VAL A 617 -50.48 0.03 -31.40
C VAL A 617 -50.08 -0.14 -29.93
N ASP A 618 -49.35 -1.23 -29.65
CA ASP A 618 -48.83 -1.55 -28.31
C ASP A 618 -47.38 -1.10 -28.16
N VAL A 619 -47.01 -0.67 -26.95
CA VAL A 619 -45.65 -0.25 -26.61
C VAL A 619 -45.17 -1.00 -25.38
N ALA A 620 -43.94 -1.51 -25.44
CA ALA A 620 -43.16 -1.89 -24.27
C ALA A 620 -41.87 -1.07 -24.21
N TYR A 621 -41.52 -0.66 -22.99
CA TYR A 621 -40.21 -0.10 -22.70
C TYR A 621 -39.75 -0.63 -21.34
N ILE A 622 -38.62 -1.33 -21.31
CA ILE A 622 -38.00 -1.84 -20.07
C ILE A 622 -36.54 -1.36 -20.03
N PRO A 623 -36.13 -0.56 -19.03
CA PRO A 623 -34.75 -0.08 -18.94
C PRO A 623 -33.77 -1.18 -18.50
N ALA A 624 -32.50 -1.01 -18.85
CA ALA A 624 -31.41 -1.95 -18.52
C ALA A 624 -31.36 -2.35 -17.03
N ASP A 625 -31.17 -3.65 -16.75
CA ASP A 625 -31.18 -4.25 -15.40
C ASP A 625 -29.97 -3.81 -14.55
N SER A 626 -28.93 -3.28 -15.21
CA SER A 626 -27.79 -2.64 -14.56
C SER A 626 -28.18 -1.25 -14.01
N GLY A 627 -28.58 -1.21 -12.72
CA GLY A 627 -28.99 -0.04 -11.91
C GLY A 627 -27.92 1.05 -11.69
N VAL A 628 -27.30 1.47 -12.79
CA VAL A 628 -26.21 2.41 -12.98
C VAL A 628 -26.51 3.33 -14.17
N ASN A 629 -27.21 2.79 -15.17
CA ASN A 629 -27.42 3.35 -16.49
C ASN A 629 -28.80 4.01 -16.60
N VAL A 630 -28.92 4.96 -17.54
CA VAL A 630 -30.16 5.64 -17.92
C VAL A 630 -30.20 5.65 -19.45
N GLY A 631 -31.38 5.41 -20.02
CA GLY A 631 -31.47 4.77 -21.31
C GLY A 631 -31.14 5.61 -22.54
N GLY A 632 -30.63 4.92 -23.57
CA GLY A 632 -30.41 5.46 -24.91
C GLY A 632 -31.64 5.32 -25.82
N ASP A 633 -32.42 4.25 -25.62
CA ASP A 633 -33.59 3.89 -26.42
C ASP A 633 -34.73 4.92 -26.37
N TRP A 634 -35.42 5.10 -27.49
CA TRP A 634 -36.71 5.80 -27.55
C TRP A 634 -37.66 5.27 -28.64
N TYR A 635 -38.94 5.60 -28.51
CA TYR A 635 -39.95 5.45 -29.55
C TYR A 635 -40.78 6.72 -29.73
N SER A 636 -41.51 6.84 -30.85
CA SER A 636 -42.65 7.75 -30.98
C SER A 636 -43.72 7.12 -31.85
N ALA A 637 -44.89 6.89 -31.28
CA ALA A 637 -46.11 6.55 -32.01
C ALA A 637 -47.09 7.73 -31.88
N ILE A 638 -47.51 8.33 -33.00
CA ILE A 638 -48.47 9.45 -33.03
C ILE A 638 -49.33 9.42 -34.29
N GLU A 639 -50.50 10.04 -34.23
CA GLU A 639 -51.22 10.47 -35.42
C GLU A 639 -50.63 11.79 -35.96
N LEU A 640 -50.56 11.91 -37.28
CA LEU A 640 -50.10 13.07 -38.04
C LEU A 640 -51.30 13.88 -38.57
N PRO A 641 -51.12 15.20 -38.82
CA PRO A 641 -52.14 16.00 -39.50
C PRO A 641 -52.57 15.35 -40.83
N GLY A 642 -53.85 15.01 -40.93
CA GLY A 642 -54.44 14.39 -42.13
C GLY A 642 -54.84 12.91 -42.00
N GLY A 643 -54.78 12.30 -40.82
CA GLY A 643 -55.25 10.91 -40.61
C GLY A 643 -54.23 9.84 -41.02
N ASN A 644 -52.95 10.17 -40.89
CA ASN A 644 -51.81 9.26 -41.11
C ASN A 644 -51.15 8.97 -39.75
N ALA A 645 -50.37 7.90 -39.62
CA ALA A 645 -49.62 7.62 -38.38
C ALA A 645 -48.11 7.70 -38.61
N LEU A 646 -47.37 8.16 -37.60
CA LEU A 646 -45.91 8.15 -37.55
C LEU A 646 -45.44 7.19 -36.46
N PHE A 647 -44.52 6.32 -36.84
CA PHE A 647 -43.81 5.39 -35.98
C PHE A 647 -42.32 5.67 -36.05
N VAL A 648 -41.67 5.72 -34.90
CA VAL A 648 -40.21 5.89 -34.74
C VAL A 648 -39.75 4.95 -33.64
N VAL A 649 -38.64 4.27 -33.84
CA VAL A 649 -37.84 3.62 -32.78
C VAL A 649 -36.38 3.97 -33.03
N GLY A 650 -35.55 4.06 -31.99
CA GLY A 650 -34.12 4.31 -32.14
C GLY A 650 -33.36 4.22 -30.82
N ASP A 651 -32.04 4.22 -30.94
CA ASP A 651 -31.05 4.13 -29.86
C ASP A 651 -29.98 5.22 -30.04
N VAL A 652 -29.47 5.77 -28.92
CA VAL A 652 -28.30 6.65 -28.89
C VAL A 652 -27.14 5.92 -28.21
N ALA A 653 -26.01 5.81 -28.91
CA ALA A 653 -24.84 5.09 -28.44
C ALA A 653 -24.32 5.63 -27.09
N GLY A 654 -24.61 4.92 -26.00
CA GLY A 654 -24.13 5.19 -24.65
C GLY A 654 -25.24 5.60 -23.67
N HIS A 655 -25.03 5.30 -22.40
CA HIS A 655 -26.10 5.22 -21.39
C HIS A 655 -25.98 6.31 -20.30
N SER A 656 -26.13 7.58 -20.69
CA SER A 656 -25.84 8.74 -19.83
C SER A 656 -26.82 9.90 -19.99
N LEU A 657 -26.75 10.89 -19.08
CA LEU A 657 -27.52 12.13 -19.18
C LEU A 657 -27.32 12.88 -20.52
N ALA A 658 -26.14 12.77 -21.13
CA ALA A 658 -25.88 13.32 -22.46
C ALA A 658 -26.65 12.56 -23.55
N ALA A 659 -26.73 11.23 -23.47
CA ALA A 659 -27.51 10.41 -24.40
C ALA A 659 -29.01 10.69 -24.28
N VAL A 660 -29.55 10.83 -23.07
CA VAL A 660 -30.94 11.26 -22.83
C VAL A 660 -31.23 12.63 -23.49
N GLY A 661 -30.27 13.56 -23.43
CA GLY A 661 -30.34 14.85 -24.12
C GLY A 661 -30.35 14.72 -25.65
N THR A 662 -29.46 13.91 -26.21
CA THR A 662 -29.41 13.61 -27.65
C THR A 662 -30.68 12.89 -28.13
N MET A 663 -31.19 11.92 -27.37
CA MET A 663 -32.43 11.21 -27.62
C MET A 663 -33.61 12.19 -27.70
N ALA A 664 -33.73 13.10 -26.72
CA ALA A 664 -34.77 14.13 -26.72
C ALA A 664 -34.67 15.04 -27.95
N GLN A 665 -33.45 15.50 -28.27
CA GLN A 665 -33.17 16.35 -29.44
C GLN A 665 -33.56 15.64 -30.75
N LEU A 666 -33.13 14.39 -30.94
CA LEU A 666 -33.46 13.58 -32.12
C LEU A 666 -34.96 13.38 -32.24
N ARG A 667 -35.59 12.85 -31.18
CA ARG A 667 -36.99 12.44 -31.16
C ARG A 667 -37.96 13.60 -31.41
N PHE A 668 -37.79 14.74 -30.73
CA PHE A 668 -38.65 15.91 -30.95
C PHE A 668 -38.39 16.57 -32.31
N THR A 669 -37.16 16.56 -32.81
CA THR A 669 -36.85 17.09 -34.15
C THR A 669 -37.42 16.20 -35.27
N ALA A 670 -37.31 14.87 -35.13
CA ALA A 670 -37.95 13.88 -36.01
C ALA A 670 -39.47 14.10 -36.05
N LYS A 671 -40.12 14.12 -34.89
CA LYS A 671 -41.56 14.37 -34.73
C LYS A 671 -41.96 15.70 -35.36
N GLY A 672 -41.21 16.78 -35.11
CA GLY A 672 -41.48 18.11 -35.67
C GLY A 672 -41.43 18.13 -37.20
N MET A 673 -40.39 17.54 -37.81
CA MET A 673 -40.26 17.51 -39.28
C MET A 673 -41.28 16.60 -39.97
N ALA A 674 -41.67 15.49 -39.33
CA ALA A 674 -42.72 14.61 -39.83
C ALA A 674 -44.11 15.26 -39.75
N VAL A 675 -44.42 15.97 -38.64
CA VAL A 675 -45.68 16.72 -38.47
C VAL A 675 -45.81 17.87 -39.49
N THR A 676 -44.70 18.44 -39.97
CA THR A 676 -44.70 19.43 -41.07
C THR A 676 -44.63 18.81 -42.47
N GLY A 677 -44.73 17.48 -42.61
CA GLY A 677 -44.81 16.79 -43.90
C GLY A 677 -43.47 16.63 -44.65
N SER A 678 -42.34 16.63 -43.95
CA SER A 678 -41.03 16.36 -44.56
C SER A 678 -40.91 14.89 -45.00
N ALA A 679 -40.27 14.62 -46.14
CA ALA A 679 -40.01 13.26 -46.59
C ALA A 679 -39.02 12.54 -45.65
N LEU A 680 -39.23 11.26 -45.38
CA LEU A 680 -38.47 10.54 -44.34
C LEU A 680 -36.94 10.48 -44.60
N PRO A 681 -36.45 10.33 -45.85
CA PRO A 681 -35.01 10.46 -46.13
C PRO A 681 -34.43 11.84 -45.80
N ASP A 682 -35.19 12.92 -46.03
CA ASP A 682 -34.77 14.28 -45.67
C ASP A 682 -34.73 14.44 -44.14
N VAL A 683 -35.65 13.80 -43.41
CA VAL A 683 -35.67 13.79 -41.94
C VAL A 683 -34.39 13.15 -41.40
N LEU A 684 -34.02 11.95 -41.85
CA LEU A 684 -32.77 11.30 -41.44
C LEU A 684 -31.53 12.12 -41.83
N SER A 685 -31.50 12.67 -43.05
CA SER A 685 -30.40 13.52 -43.53
C SER A 685 -30.18 14.74 -42.63
N ARG A 686 -31.26 15.43 -42.24
CA ARG A 686 -31.21 16.60 -41.36
C ARG A 686 -30.86 16.25 -39.91
N LEU A 687 -31.33 15.11 -39.40
CA LEU A 687 -30.96 14.61 -38.08
C LEU A 687 -29.47 14.24 -38.00
N ASN A 688 -28.94 13.61 -39.05
CA ASN A 688 -27.50 13.35 -39.18
C ASN A 688 -26.69 14.65 -39.17
N THR A 689 -27.10 15.66 -39.97
CA THR A 689 -26.47 16.99 -39.94
C THR A 689 -26.53 17.62 -38.55
N LEU A 690 -27.67 17.50 -37.84
CA LEU A 690 -27.86 18.05 -36.50
C LEU A 690 -26.94 17.41 -35.46
N LEU A 691 -26.74 16.08 -35.47
CA LEU A 691 -25.79 15.42 -34.55
C LEU A 691 -24.36 15.90 -34.79
N LEU A 692 -23.93 15.95 -36.05
CA LEU A 692 -22.59 16.40 -36.46
C LEU A 692 -22.26 17.84 -36.06
N HIS A 693 -23.28 18.69 -35.85
CA HIS A 693 -23.11 20.08 -35.39
C HIS A 693 -23.44 20.29 -33.90
N THR A 694 -23.97 19.26 -33.21
CA THR A 694 -24.24 19.30 -31.76
C THR A 694 -23.09 18.66 -30.96
N ALA A 695 -22.34 17.73 -31.55
CA ALA A 695 -21.23 17.01 -30.92
C ALA A 695 -19.96 17.89 -30.73
N GLY A 696 -20.00 18.83 -29.79
CA GLY A 696 -18.83 19.57 -29.34
C GLY A 696 -17.92 18.75 -28.41
N ASP A 697 -16.67 18.55 -28.82
CA ASP A 697 -15.49 18.24 -28.00
C ASP A 697 -15.62 17.20 -26.86
N ALA A 698 -16.00 15.95 -27.18
CA ALA A 698 -15.43 14.75 -26.52
C ALA A 698 -15.85 13.44 -27.22
N TYR A 699 -17.14 13.31 -27.53
CA TYR A 699 -17.74 12.10 -28.09
C TYR A 699 -18.65 12.48 -29.25
N ALA A 700 -18.45 11.87 -30.42
CA ALA A 700 -19.41 11.92 -31.51
C ALA A 700 -20.61 11.03 -31.14
N ALA A 701 -21.71 11.67 -30.72
CA ALA A 701 -22.94 10.96 -30.38
C ALA A 701 -23.54 10.38 -31.67
N ASN A 702 -23.37 9.07 -31.84
CA ASN A 702 -23.97 8.29 -32.91
C ASN A 702 -25.34 7.76 -32.45
N ALA A 703 -26.26 7.56 -33.40
CA ALA A 703 -27.58 7.02 -33.09
C ALA A 703 -28.10 6.10 -34.21
N THR A 704 -28.79 5.03 -33.83
CA THR A 704 -29.59 4.24 -34.76
C THR A 704 -31.05 4.76 -34.75
N MET A 705 -31.71 4.76 -35.90
CA MET A 705 -33.13 5.12 -35.98
C MET A 705 -33.83 4.30 -37.07
N ILE A 706 -35.08 3.91 -36.81
CA ILE A 706 -36.04 3.48 -37.82
C ILE A 706 -37.28 4.39 -37.75
N MET A 707 -37.87 4.69 -38.91
CA MET A 707 -39.04 5.56 -39.00
C MET A 707 -39.98 5.10 -40.10
N GLY A 708 -41.27 5.00 -39.79
CA GLY A 708 -42.34 4.66 -40.72
C GLY A 708 -43.48 5.67 -40.67
N CYS A 709 -44.00 6.05 -41.84
CA CYS A 709 -45.20 6.86 -42.00
C CYS A 709 -46.27 6.03 -42.71
N TYR A 710 -47.38 5.78 -42.01
CA TYR A 710 -48.51 5.00 -42.50
C TYR A 710 -49.62 5.91 -43.01
N ARG A 711 -50.10 5.66 -44.23
CA ARG A 711 -51.27 6.32 -44.80
C ARG A 711 -52.47 5.39 -44.78
N ALA A 712 -53.52 5.79 -44.06
CA ALA A 712 -54.74 5.00 -43.91
C ALA A 712 -55.54 4.85 -45.21
N GLU A 713 -55.46 5.83 -46.13
CA GLU A 713 -56.19 5.87 -47.41
C GLU A 713 -55.93 4.65 -48.31
N ASP A 714 -54.65 4.22 -48.41
CA ASP A 714 -54.23 3.06 -49.22
C ASP A 714 -53.48 1.99 -48.41
N ARG A 715 -53.52 2.08 -47.07
CA ARG A 715 -52.87 1.19 -46.09
C ARG A 715 -51.37 0.98 -46.30
N ARG A 716 -50.66 2.01 -46.79
CA ARG A 716 -49.22 1.92 -47.06
C ARG A 716 -48.38 2.48 -45.94
N LEU A 717 -47.38 1.70 -45.52
CA LEU A 717 -46.28 2.18 -44.70
C LEU A 717 -45.08 2.49 -45.60
N THR A 718 -44.71 3.77 -45.69
CA THR A 718 -43.40 4.19 -46.22
C THR A 718 -42.42 4.27 -45.06
N TRP A 719 -41.24 3.65 -45.16
CA TRP A 719 -40.29 3.59 -44.05
C TRP A 719 -38.82 3.73 -44.48
N VAL A 720 -37.99 4.14 -43.53
CA VAL A 720 -36.56 4.42 -43.67
C VAL A 720 -35.79 3.93 -42.44
N ARG A 721 -34.47 3.73 -42.57
CA ARG A 721 -33.58 3.36 -41.47
C ARG A 721 -32.25 4.08 -41.55
N ALA A 722 -31.66 4.31 -40.38
CA ALA A 722 -30.28 4.72 -40.18
C ALA A 722 -29.61 3.70 -39.25
N GLY A 723 -28.95 2.69 -39.83
CA GLY A 723 -28.25 1.62 -39.11
C GLY A 723 -29.11 0.61 -38.31
N HIS A 724 -30.30 1.00 -37.85
CA HIS A 724 -31.18 0.27 -36.93
C HIS A 724 -31.69 -1.09 -37.48
N LEU A 725 -32.14 -1.98 -36.59
CA LEU A 725 -32.53 -3.35 -36.89
C LEU A 725 -33.70 -3.49 -37.89
N PRO A 726 -33.82 -4.62 -38.63
CA PRO A 726 -34.93 -4.85 -39.54
C PRO A 726 -36.25 -5.13 -38.79
N PRO A 727 -37.37 -4.48 -39.16
CA PRO A 727 -38.68 -4.84 -38.63
C PRO A 727 -39.05 -6.29 -38.93
N LEU A 728 -39.82 -6.89 -38.04
CA LEU A 728 -40.44 -8.19 -38.24
C LEU A 728 -41.92 -8.00 -38.62
N LEU A 729 -42.27 -8.34 -39.85
CA LEU A 729 -43.67 -8.42 -40.31
C LEU A 729 -44.19 -9.83 -40.09
N ILE A 730 -45.30 -9.94 -39.36
CA ILE A 730 -46.03 -11.19 -39.14
C ILE A 730 -47.35 -11.10 -39.92
N ARG A 731 -47.62 -12.08 -40.76
CA ARG A 731 -48.80 -12.16 -41.64
C ARG A 731 -49.40 -13.56 -41.55
N GLY A 732 -50.42 -13.70 -40.71
CA GLY A 732 -50.95 -15.02 -40.33
C GLY A 732 -49.89 -15.87 -39.62
N ASP A 733 -49.61 -17.06 -40.14
CA ASP A 733 -48.65 -18.01 -39.55
C ASP A 733 -47.18 -17.79 -39.96
N GLU A 734 -46.88 -16.80 -40.81
CA GLU A 734 -45.55 -16.50 -41.35
C GLU A 734 -44.98 -15.20 -40.74
N ALA A 735 -43.70 -15.23 -40.34
CA ALA A 735 -42.99 -14.08 -39.78
C ALA A 735 -41.70 -13.82 -40.58
N THR A 736 -41.54 -12.61 -41.11
CA THR A 736 -40.49 -12.24 -42.08
C THR A 736 -39.83 -10.90 -41.74
N PHE A 737 -38.50 -10.86 -41.74
CA PHE A 737 -37.76 -9.61 -41.58
C PHE A 737 -37.75 -8.80 -42.88
N LEU A 738 -38.09 -7.52 -42.80
CA LEU A 738 -38.26 -6.70 -44.00
C LEU A 738 -36.92 -6.42 -44.71
N PRO A 739 -36.87 -6.43 -46.06
CA PRO A 739 -35.71 -6.01 -46.84
C PRO A 739 -35.26 -4.59 -46.46
N GLN A 740 -33.96 -4.44 -46.20
CA GLN A 740 -33.40 -3.26 -45.55
C GLN A 740 -33.08 -2.17 -46.59
N PRO A 741 -33.73 -0.98 -46.57
CA PRO A 741 -33.34 0.12 -47.44
C PRO A 741 -31.98 0.71 -47.00
N GLU A 742 -31.28 1.34 -47.94
CA GLU A 742 -29.94 1.90 -47.72
C GLU A 742 -29.92 2.94 -46.58
N GLY A 743 -28.93 2.88 -45.69
CA GLY A 743 -28.77 3.86 -44.61
C GLY A 743 -27.80 3.43 -43.51
N ILE A 744 -26.77 4.25 -43.27
CA ILE A 744 -25.84 4.12 -42.15
C ILE A 744 -26.43 4.75 -40.87
N LEU A 745 -25.91 4.40 -39.68
CA LEU A 745 -26.27 5.09 -38.43
C LEU A 745 -26.00 6.60 -38.50
N LEU A 746 -26.83 7.38 -37.80
CA LEU A 746 -26.71 8.84 -37.71
C LEU A 746 -25.41 9.21 -36.97
N GLY A 747 -24.74 10.27 -37.42
CA GLY A 747 -23.47 10.76 -36.88
C GLY A 747 -22.21 10.17 -37.54
N ALA A 748 -22.31 8.99 -38.17
CA ALA A 748 -21.14 8.26 -38.67
C ALA A 748 -20.56 8.78 -40.00
N ALA A 749 -21.33 9.53 -40.80
CA ALA A 749 -20.91 10.08 -42.09
C ALA A 749 -21.44 11.50 -42.28
N ARG A 750 -20.71 12.36 -43.00
CA ARG A 750 -21.12 13.76 -43.25
C ARG A 750 -22.32 13.84 -44.20
N ASP A 751 -22.21 13.16 -45.33
CA ASP A 751 -23.17 13.20 -46.44
C ASP A 751 -23.73 11.79 -46.73
N PRO A 752 -24.44 11.15 -45.78
CA PRO A 752 -25.03 9.84 -45.98
C PRO A 752 -26.22 9.89 -46.95
N VAL A 753 -26.43 8.81 -47.69
CA VAL A 753 -27.65 8.57 -48.47
C VAL A 753 -28.58 7.67 -47.66
N PHE A 754 -29.86 8.04 -47.61
CA PHE A 754 -30.93 7.26 -47.00
C PHE A 754 -31.95 6.85 -48.05
N GLY A 755 -32.11 5.55 -48.25
CA GLY A 755 -33.18 4.96 -49.05
C GLY A 755 -34.48 4.87 -48.26
N GLN A 756 -35.59 4.71 -48.98
CA GLN A 756 -36.90 4.40 -48.40
C GLN A 756 -37.48 3.15 -49.05
N ALA A 757 -38.24 2.38 -48.28
CA ALA A 757 -39.03 1.25 -48.74
C ALA A 757 -40.53 1.50 -48.49
N VAL A 758 -41.39 0.78 -49.20
CA VAL A 758 -42.85 0.87 -49.06
C VAL A 758 -43.42 -0.54 -48.98
N ILE A 759 -44.33 -0.77 -48.04
CA ILE A 759 -45.12 -2.01 -47.93
C ILE A 759 -46.62 -1.69 -47.82
N ASP A 760 -47.45 -2.57 -48.36
CA ASP A 760 -48.89 -2.58 -48.09
C ASP A 760 -49.15 -3.42 -46.82
N LEU A 761 -49.79 -2.82 -45.83
CA LEU A 761 -50.23 -3.48 -44.59
C LEU A 761 -51.67 -3.98 -44.76
N LEU A 762 -51.91 -5.26 -44.43
CA LEU A 762 -53.17 -5.97 -44.60
C LEU A 762 -53.83 -6.25 -43.24
N PRO A 763 -55.16 -6.41 -43.16
CA PRO A 763 -55.83 -6.82 -41.93
C PRO A 763 -55.24 -8.13 -41.37
N GLY A 764 -55.03 -8.17 -40.06
CA GLY A 764 -54.36 -9.28 -39.37
C GLY A 764 -52.82 -9.22 -39.40
N ASP A 765 -52.20 -8.26 -40.08
CA ASP A 765 -50.74 -8.06 -39.98
C ASP A 765 -50.36 -7.47 -38.61
N HIS A 766 -49.20 -7.91 -38.09
CA HIS A 766 -48.46 -7.25 -37.03
C HIS A 766 -47.09 -6.82 -37.56
N LEU A 767 -46.65 -5.60 -37.26
CA LEU A 767 -45.32 -5.11 -37.60
C LEU A 767 -44.57 -4.65 -36.34
N LEU A 768 -43.56 -5.44 -35.96
CA LEU A 768 -42.69 -5.14 -34.81
C LEU A 768 -41.52 -4.26 -35.23
N MET A 769 -41.39 -3.09 -34.59
CA MET A 769 -40.15 -2.29 -34.53
C MET A 769 -39.56 -2.41 -33.12
N TYR A 770 -38.25 -2.66 -33.00
CA TYR A 770 -37.63 -3.04 -31.73
C TYR A 770 -36.14 -2.73 -31.69
N THR A 771 -35.61 -2.50 -30.50
CA THR A 771 -34.18 -2.24 -30.23
C THR A 771 -33.40 -3.53 -29.96
N ASP A 772 -32.07 -3.44 -29.96
CA ASP A 772 -31.18 -4.60 -29.94
C ASP A 772 -31.24 -5.43 -28.65
N GLY A 773 -31.52 -4.81 -27.50
CA GLY A 773 -31.77 -5.52 -26.23
C GLY A 773 -32.90 -6.56 -26.29
N LEU A 774 -33.86 -6.44 -27.23
CA LEU A 774 -34.89 -7.47 -27.46
C LEU A 774 -34.31 -8.74 -28.09
N VAL A 775 -33.23 -8.64 -28.88
CA VAL A 775 -32.66 -9.75 -29.66
C VAL A 775 -31.31 -10.21 -29.13
N GLU A 776 -30.34 -9.31 -28.94
CA GLU A 776 -28.93 -9.63 -28.65
C GLU A 776 -28.67 -10.21 -27.26
N ASN A 777 -27.71 -11.14 -27.16
CA ASN A 777 -27.14 -11.59 -25.91
C ASN A 777 -25.60 -11.63 -26.01
N PRO A 778 -24.84 -11.33 -24.94
CA PRO A 778 -23.38 -11.35 -24.98
C PRO A 778 -22.81 -12.72 -25.36
N GLY A 779 -22.16 -12.80 -26.54
CA GLY A 779 -21.55 -14.02 -27.05
C GLY A 779 -22.48 -14.94 -27.86
N GLU A 780 -23.69 -14.48 -28.18
CA GLU A 780 -24.60 -15.13 -29.12
C GLU A 780 -24.52 -14.44 -30.49
N ASP A 781 -24.82 -15.16 -31.58
CA ASP A 781 -24.96 -14.57 -32.90
C ASP A 781 -26.33 -13.91 -33.07
N ILE A 782 -26.39 -12.72 -33.67
CA ILE A 782 -27.62 -11.93 -33.81
C ILE A 782 -28.71 -12.66 -34.63
N GLY A 783 -28.33 -13.56 -35.55
CA GLY A 783 -29.29 -14.41 -36.28
C GLY A 783 -30.10 -15.31 -35.35
N VAL A 784 -29.46 -15.88 -34.32
CA VAL A 784 -30.16 -16.67 -33.29
C VAL A 784 -31.11 -15.80 -32.46
N GLY A 785 -30.78 -14.52 -32.29
CA GLY A 785 -31.67 -13.52 -31.71
C GLY A 785 -32.90 -13.23 -32.56
N PHE A 786 -32.73 -13.10 -33.88
CA PHE A 786 -33.81 -12.92 -34.85
C PHE A 786 -34.73 -14.16 -34.94
N ASP A 787 -34.15 -15.36 -35.07
CA ASP A 787 -34.91 -16.62 -35.14
C ASP A 787 -35.78 -16.80 -33.88
N ARG A 788 -35.18 -16.60 -32.69
CA ARG A 788 -35.88 -16.65 -31.39
C ARG A 788 -37.02 -15.64 -31.29
N LEU A 789 -36.84 -14.43 -31.82
CA LEU A 789 -37.89 -13.40 -31.84
C LEU A 789 -39.06 -13.84 -32.73
N ALA A 790 -38.79 -14.31 -33.94
CA ALA A 790 -39.81 -14.77 -34.88
C ALA A 790 -40.60 -15.98 -34.34
N GLU A 791 -39.92 -17.01 -33.81
CA GLU A 791 -40.57 -18.15 -33.16
C GLU A 791 -41.42 -17.74 -31.95
N THR A 792 -40.92 -16.80 -31.15
CA THR A 792 -41.62 -16.36 -29.93
C THR A 792 -42.85 -15.52 -30.23
N ALA A 793 -42.78 -14.60 -31.19
CA ALA A 793 -43.92 -13.77 -31.57
C ALA A 793 -45.06 -14.61 -32.18
N LEU A 794 -44.73 -15.54 -33.10
CA LEU A 794 -45.69 -16.51 -33.65
C LEU A 794 -46.31 -17.40 -32.56
N ARG A 795 -45.52 -17.82 -31.56
CA ARG A 795 -46.05 -18.61 -30.42
C ARG A 795 -47.00 -17.80 -29.55
N LEU A 796 -46.70 -16.53 -29.29
CA LEU A 796 -47.55 -15.64 -28.48
C LEU A 796 -48.88 -15.34 -29.18
N LEU A 797 -48.86 -14.99 -30.47
CA LEU A 797 -50.08 -14.72 -31.25
C LEU A 797 -50.99 -15.96 -31.41
N ARG A 798 -50.43 -17.17 -31.35
CA ARG A 798 -51.20 -18.44 -31.30
C ARG A 798 -51.71 -18.82 -29.91
N THR A 799 -51.46 -18.03 -28.87
CA THR A 799 -51.82 -18.35 -27.48
C THR A 799 -52.98 -17.49 -27.00
N ASP A 800 -54.15 -18.11 -26.82
CA ASP A 800 -55.33 -17.47 -26.23
C ASP A 800 -54.98 -16.80 -24.88
N GLY A 801 -55.21 -15.49 -24.77
CA GLY A 801 -55.02 -14.72 -23.53
C GLY A 801 -53.76 -13.86 -23.43
N VAL A 802 -53.01 -13.66 -24.52
CA VAL A 802 -52.03 -12.55 -24.61
C VAL A 802 -52.77 -11.25 -24.88
N GLU A 803 -52.82 -10.33 -23.89
CA GLU A 803 -53.54 -9.05 -24.03
C GLU A 803 -52.84 -8.05 -24.96
N ALA A 804 -51.50 -8.07 -25.01
CA ALA A 804 -50.67 -7.18 -25.82
C ALA A 804 -49.33 -7.85 -26.18
N LEU A 805 -48.93 -7.82 -27.46
CA LEU A 805 -47.76 -8.59 -27.95
C LEU A 805 -46.43 -7.97 -27.50
N ALA A 806 -46.27 -6.65 -27.63
CA ALA A 806 -45.02 -5.96 -27.28
C ALA A 806 -44.63 -6.12 -25.79
N PRO A 807 -45.54 -5.94 -24.80
CA PRO A 807 -45.26 -6.22 -23.40
C PRO A 807 -44.91 -7.69 -23.12
N ALA A 808 -45.61 -8.63 -23.76
CA ALA A 808 -45.34 -10.06 -23.61
C ALA A 808 -43.96 -10.46 -24.16
N LEU A 809 -43.52 -9.87 -25.27
CA LEU A 809 -42.18 -10.07 -25.83
C LEU A 809 -41.08 -9.52 -24.90
N ALA A 810 -41.24 -8.30 -24.39
CA ALA A 810 -40.26 -7.67 -23.52
C ALA A 810 -40.14 -8.39 -22.16
N ALA A 811 -41.27 -8.79 -21.57
CA ALA A 811 -41.30 -9.52 -20.29
C ALA A 811 -40.59 -10.89 -20.32
N LEU A 812 -40.36 -11.48 -21.50
CA LEU A 812 -39.61 -12.73 -21.66
C LEU A 812 -38.08 -12.55 -21.60
N ARG A 813 -37.56 -11.32 -21.42
CA ARG A 813 -36.12 -11.02 -21.35
C ARG A 813 -35.64 -10.47 -19.98
N PRO A 814 -36.02 -11.02 -18.81
CA PRO A 814 -35.85 -10.37 -17.49
C PRO A 814 -34.40 -10.37 -16.92
N ARG A 815 -33.38 -10.16 -17.78
CA ARG A 815 -31.96 -9.91 -17.49
C ARG A 815 -31.26 -9.15 -18.64
N HIS A 816 -31.89 -8.09 -19.13
CA HIS A 816 -31.39 -7.28 -20.25
C HIS A 816 -30.26 -6.33 -19.82
N ARG A 817 -29.18 -6.29 -20.60
CA ARG A 817 -28.00 -5.43 -20.36
C ARG A 817 -28.14 -4.02 -20.92
N ASP A 818 -28.86 -3.91 -22.02
CA ASP A 818 -29.33 -2.65 -22.57
C ASP A 818 -30.83 -2.50 -22.31
N ASP A 819 -31.39 -1.37 -22.73
CA ASP A 819 -32.83 -1.15 -22.72
C ASP A 819 -33.54 -2.10 -23.71
N ILE A 820 -34.84 -2.28 -23.52
CA ILE A 820 -35.72 -2.94 -24.48
C ILE A 820 -36.86 -2.00 -24.82
N CYS A 821 -36.88 -1.51 -26.04
CA CYS A 821 -38.06 -0.87 -26.64
C CYS A 821 -38.68 -1.81 -27.68
N VAL A 822 -39.99 -2.00 -27.60
CA VAL A 822 -40.79 -2.75 -28.57
C VAL A 822 -42.03 -1.96 -28.91
N LEU A 823 -42.31 -1.82 -30.20
CA LEU A 823 -43.50 -1.20 -30.76
C LEU A 823 -44.16 -2.24 -31.67
N ASP A 824 -45.35 -2.71 -31.31
CA ASP A 824 -46.19 -3.52 -32.19
C ASP A 824 -47.23 -2.64 -32.87
N ILE A 825 -47.40 -2.83 -34.18
CA ILE A 825 -48.29 -2.08 -35.04
C ILE A 825 -49.21 -3.10 -35.71
N HIS A 826 -50.40 -3.29 -35.12
CA HIS A 826 -51.40 -4.22 -35.60
C HIS A 826 -52.41 -3.53 -36.54
N VAL A 827 -52.83 -4.25 -37.59
CA VAL A 827 -53.94 -3.85 -38.46
C VAL A 827 -55.20 -4.65 -38.06
N PRO A 828 -56.21 -4.04 -37.42
CA PRO A 828 -57.41 -4.74 -36.99
C PRO A 828 -58.10 -5.50 -38.12
N ASP A 829 -58.52 -6.74 -37.81
CA ASP A 829 -59.37 -7.53 -38.70
C ASP A 829 -60.68 -6.80 -38.99
N GLY A 830 -61.00 -6.68 -40.29
CA GLY A 830 -61.98 -5.71 -40.81
C GLY A 830 -63.46 -6.04 -40.57
N SER A 831 -63.84 -6.52 -39.38
CA SER A 831 -65.19 -7.04 -39.10
C SER A 831 -65.75 -6.69 -37.70
N ALA A 832 -65.68 -5.41 -37.30
CA ALA A 832 -66.36 -4.89 -36.09
C ALA A 832 -67.27 -3.66 -36.34
N ALA A 833 -67.44 -3.21 -37.58
CA ALA A 833 -68.22 -2.02 -37.93
C ALA A 833 -69.68 -2.35 -38.31
N SER A 834 -70.45 -3.01 -37.43
CA SER A 834 -71.87 -3.35 -37.66
C SER A 834 -72.64 -3.61 -36.36
N GLY A 835 -73.44 -2.62 -35.92
CA GLY A 835 -74.18 -2.64 -34.64
C GLY A 835 -73.32 -2.06 -33.49
N VAL A 836 -73.83 -1.20 -32.62
CA VAL A 836 -75.23 -0.86 -32.31
C VAL A 836 -75.61 0.56 -32.78
N GLY A 837 -76.90 0.79 -33.01
CA GLY A 837 -77.52 2.11 -33.19
C GLY A 837 -78.83 2.21 -32.41
#